data_AF-A0A4U6XH97-F1
#
_entry.id   AF-A0A4U6XH97-F1
#
_cell.length_a   1.000
_cell.length_b   1.000
_cell.length_c   1.000
_cell.angle_alpha   90.00
_cell.angle_beta   90.00
_cell.angle_gamma   90.00
#
_symmetry.space_group_name_H-M   'P 1'
#
loop_
_entity.id
_entity.type
_entity.pdbx_description
1 polymer ?
#
loop_
_entity_poly.entity_id
_entity_poly.type
_entity_poly.pdbx_seq_one_letter_code
_entity_poly.pdbx_strand_id
1 'polypeptide(L)'
;MEKDLEKAEIELARLEESHMAPIQTARRITLMRPPPPPPPTPPKDEGYRPVTSSTKRLSLSTTATTTTSPRRIKYGTGKHSKTELSPQPTDDPDDPLNWPQWKKELNFVALMMTVGLIGGMKTAYVSVNGVLAARFDASYTAVASLTAVPLVVSAFTGLLGLVAAKVWGKRPVYLVSMVSVFIGAVWNMRAGDSFGECMGARVFQGLGWGAFDTLVLGSIQDTYFEHERNVRITAYNVLSVATTWGAPLLGGVASRNAADFTVQFEVINAFQIVAVPLLVFGAPETSFERWFSFSMAPTPTSAVSWMSRHPKALGRPSVEGAKAYLRTMKPVSFSVAPDLGTLLQAPRAFVAPTTLLLVVVTFLPHCALWGLAGSLSLLFSRVPWTLSESAIGSLMAAPFTFAVLGVGGIGFYRKRTAADHTTYDTVSILAAGTALAAAGILAFGLETHAVMSASGASGRGPRLSFPLLSFLLGLLAAGVAVLDGAVRPVIWRSTQFTSSNMGVCLRNVGDMHAGVACWRNLLAGVFVMVLPNAVVVWSGLKSTVVGLGVTQILVGAGMCGAWWFSDDYRTNLARVGSPMEPDERIELVQRRRGELWEDQLNEAHRSGKLYEWVSGFHPDRTPCRLASQDLCYGSYNAGLEILFDDGTKWLLRLPRVGKVHDEYAGEKVATEVAIIHLVRRETKIPVPEIKGWGIAAQNPLELGPFMIMDYIQGGVSLDKLLNDPDSGTRLLRKDLSDEEMETIYRQFAGFLLQLFKLDFDHIGAPESPNPNLHFPTRPLTWKAHDILHTGGVNTFGDRSKGFSSTTEYFDHVVGQDCEQLVQQPNSAYGEYHAMAQYRSFQALKTLVPSFVHEAYDKAHFKIICDDLGLANLIVRSREDLTVIGLVDLEWSYIGPAQLFGSVPSWLLMDRRTNQAWDCDQGEPTHITSRYFRYLDLFKRVMEEEEAKAAGHGGRELSKLIHWSEQSGAMWAHMLLSAGFNETSTFPFTKLIEFVGPEEWERRRSEVDEKEVAAFGARKKLQLEEYSRDLERIEAESVLVDTGQKRKKDFVRQVRHVSI
;
A
#
# COMPACT_ATOMS: atom_id res chain seq x y z
N MET A 1 -71.81 -16.73 -50.66
CA MET A 1 -71.46 -15.37 -51.09
C MET A 1 -71.98 -14.29 -50.12
N GLU A 2 -72.51 -14.68 -48.95
CA GLU A 2 -73.25 -13.81 -48.02
C GLU A 2 -72.59 -13.80 -46.61
N LYS A 3 -71.33 -14.24 -46.51
CA LYS A 3 -70.50 -14.15 -45.30
C LYS A 3 -69.16 -13.42 -45.52
N ASP A 4 -68.81 -13.13 -46.77
CA ASP A 4 -67.64 -12.32 -47.12
C ASP A 4 -67.98 -10.83 -47.34
N LEU A 5 -69.27 -10.48 -47.42
CA LEU A 5 -69.75 -9.10 -47.54
C LEU A 5 -69.98 -8.42 -46.16
N GLU A 6 -70.35 -9.18 -45.13
CA GLU A 6 -70.64 -8.63 -43.80
C GLU A 6 -69.38 -8.29 -42.98
N LYS A 7 -68.20 -8.74 -43.43
CA LYS A 7 -66.90 -8.40 -42.81
C LYS A 7 -66.27 -7.14 -43.38
N ALA A 8 -66.66 -6.73 -44.60
CA ALA A 8 -66.15 -5.53 -45.24
C ALA A 8 -66.84 -4.24 -44.77
N GLU A 9 -68.07 -4.33 -44.26
CA GLU A 9 -68.83 -3.14 -43.80
C GLU A 9 -68.54 -2.71 -42.35
N ILE A 10 -67.90 -3.57 -41.54
CA ILE A 10 -67.52 -3.21 -40.16
C ILE A 10 -66.19 -2.42 -40.12
N GLU A 11 -65.36 -2.53 -41.15
CA GLU A 11 -64.02 -1.92 -41.17
C GLU A 11 -63.97 -0.54 -41.85
N LEU A 12 -65.04 -0.10 -42.53
CA LEU A 12 -65.06 1.20 -43.23
C LEU A 12 -65.87 2.30 -42.53
N ALA A 13 -66.74 2.00 -41.58
CA ALA A 13 -67.61 3.02 -40.96
C ALA A 13 -66.98 3.76 -39.76
N ARG A 14 -65.67 3.62 -39.54
CA ARG A 14 -64.96 4.29 -38.42
C ARG A 14 -63.85 5.24 -38.85
N LEU A 15 -63.63 5.39 -40.15
CA LEU A 15 -62.78 6.44 -40.70
C LEU A 15 -63.66 7.36 -41.53
N GLU A 16 -63.80 8.58 -41.02
CA GLU A 16 -64.27 9.82 -41.66
C GLU A 16 -65.58 10.41 -41.14
N GLU A 17 -65.53 11.72 -40.93
CA GLU A 17 -66.49 12.66 -40.33
C GLU A 17 -66.56 12.67 -38.79
N SER A 18 -65.85 13.55 -38.09
CA SER A 18 -66.14 15.00 -38.08
C SER A 18 -65.04 15.70 -37.28
N HIS A 19 -64.24 16.61 -37.86
CA HIS A 19 -64.52 18.03 -38.13
C HIS A 19 -65.09 18.87 -36.95
N MET A 20 -64.21 19.77 -36.51
CA MET A 20 -64.39 21.10 -35.88
C MET A 20 -64.56 21.27 -34.36
N ALA A 21 -63.64 22.10 -33.84
CA ALA A 21 -63.47 22.72 -32.51
C ALA A 21 -64.61 23.69 -32.12
N PRO A 22 -64.57 24.55 -31.06
CA PRO A 22 -63.64 24.73 -29.91
C PRO A 22 -64.38 25.00 -28.55
N ILE A 23 -63.61 25.46 -27.53
CA ILE A 23 -63.97 26.39 -26.43
C ILE A 23 -64.44 25.87 -25.03
N GLN A 24 -63.59 26.22 -24.04
CA GLN A 24 -63.82 26.60 -22.63
C GLN A 24 -63.96 25.59 -21.47
N THR A 25 -62.91 25.66 -20.62
CA THR A 25 -62.87 25.71 -19.14
C THR A 25 -63.64 24.68 -18.33
N ALA A 26 -62.88 23.78 -17.68
CA ALA A 26 -63.29 23.10 -16.47
C ALA A 26 -62.15 23.05 -15.44
N ARG A 27 -62.42 23.62 -14.26
CA ARG A 27 -61.65 23.53 -13.02
C ARG A 27 -61.29 22.07 -12.71
N ARG A 28 -60.03 21.80 -12.35
CA ARG A 28 -59.63 20.53 -11.72
C ARG A 28 -59.00 20.77 -10.35
N ILE A 29 -59.67 20.18 -9.37
CA ILE A 29 -59.32 20.08 -7.96
C ILE A 29 -58.03 19.26 -7.83
N THR A 30 -57.07 19.79 -7.09
CA THR A 30 -55.80 19.13 -6.77
C THR A 30 -56.02 18.15 -5.61
N LEU A 31 -56.19 16.86 -5.91
CA LEU A 31 -56.16 15.76 -4.95
C LEU A 31 -54.76 15.12 -4.96
N MET A 32 -54.17 15.02 -3.76
CA MET A 32 -52.79 14.67 -3.50
C MET A 32 -52.35 13.31 -4.09
N ARG A 33 -51.16 13.28 -4.70
CA ARG A 33 -50.38 12.06 -4.93
C ARG A 33 -49.84 11.55 -3.58
N PRO A 34 -49.83 10.23 -3.32
CA PRO A 34 -49.09 9.70 -2.18
C PRO A 34 -47.58 9.95 -2.40
N PRO A 35 -46.83 10.24 -1.33
CA PRO A 35 -45.42 10.56 -1.42
C PRO A 35 -44.60 9.36 -1.93
N PRO A 36 -43.46 9.61 -2.60
CA PRO A 36 -42.50 8.54 -2.94
C PRO A 36 -42.04 7.81 -1.67
N PRO A 37 -41.70 6.51 -1.74
CA PRO A 37 -41.10 5.83 -0.60
C PRO A 37 -39.84 6.59 -0.18
N PRO A 38 -39.57 6.73 1.14
CA PRO A 38 -38.43 7.47 1.62
C PRO A 38 -37.13 6.88 1.04
N PRO A 39 -36.10 7.70 0.77
CA PRO A 39 -34.78 7.18 0.48
C PRO A 39 -34.38 6.20 1.60
N PRO A 40 -33.68 5.09 1.30
CA PRO A 40 -33.23 4.18 2.34
C PRO A 40 -32.49 5.00 3.38
N THR A 41 -32.98 4.96 4.63
CA THR A 41 -32.33 5.61 5.77
C THR A 41 -30.85 5.26 5.73
N PRO A 42 -29.93 6.24 5.91
CA PRO A 42 -28.53 5.91 6.08
C PRO A 42 -28.44 4.87 7.20
N PRO A 43 -27.64 3.79 7.03
CA PRO A 43 -27.55 2.77 8.05
C PRO A 43 -27.19 3.44 9.37
N LYS A 44 -28.08 3.28 10.36
CA LYS A 44 -27.80 3.62 11.75
C LYS A 44 -26.55 2.84 12.15
N ASP A 45 -25.58 3.54 12.72
CA ASP A 45 -24.32 3.02 13.24
C ASP A 45 -23.43 2.31 12.21
N GLU A 46 -22.77 3.08 11.33
CA GLU A 46 -21.47 2.63 10.82
C GLU A 46 -20.40 2.87 11.89
N GLY A 47 -20.45 2.05 12.95
CA GLY A 47 -19.29 1.84 13.79
C GLY A 47 -18.10 1.39 12.94
N TYR A 48 -16.90 1.80 13.34
CA TYR A 48 -15.61 1.43 12.76
C TYR A 48 -15.62 0.03 12.12
N ARG A 49 -15.51 -0.02 10.79
CA ARG A 49 -15.52 -1.28 10.03
C ARG A 49 -14.09 -1.84 9.98
N PRO A 50 -13.86 -3.06 10.49
CA PRO A 50 -12.51 -3.60 10.60
C PRO A 50 -11.90 -3.83 9.21
N VAL A 51 -10.78 -3.18 8.96
CA VAL A 51 -9.94 -3.36 7.77
C VAL A 51 -9.20 -4.70 7.86
N THR A 52 -9.04 -5.42 6.74
CA THR A 52 -8.24 -6.66 6.70
C THR A 52 -6.75 -6.40 6.97
N SER A 53 -6.04 -7.35 7.59
CA SER A 53 -4.61 -7.25 7.92
C SER A 53 -3.73 -6.90 6.72
N SER A 54 -4.09 -7.36 5.52
CA SER A 54 -3.33 -7.08 4.30
C SER A 54 -3.38 -5.61 3.86
N THR A 55 -4.45 -4.88 4.19
CA THR A 55 -4.65 -3.48 3.78
C THR A 55 -3.95 -2.50 4.73
N LYS A 56 -3.75 -2.84 6.01
CA LYS A 56 -3.24 -1.91 7.05
C LYS A 56 -1.87 -1.27 6.76
N ARG A 57 -0.99 -1.95 6.02
CA ARG A 57 0.38 -1.47 5.72
C ARG A 57 0.56 -1.01 4.28
N LEU A 58 -0.26 -1.52 3.36
CA LEU A 58 -0.32 -1.06 1.96
C LEU A 58 -1.25 0.15 1.79
N SER A 59 -2.12 0.44 2.77
CA SER A 59 -2.92 1.67 2.82
C SER A 59 -2.08 2.91 3.06
N LEU A 60 -0.87 2.78 3.63
CA LEU A 60 0.09 3.88 3.78
C LEU A 60 0.94 4.12 2.53
N SER A 61 0.91 3.20 1.55
CA SER A 61 1.62 3.32 0.26
C SER A 61 0.68 3.62 -0.91
N THR A 62 -0.64 3.70 -0.66
CA THR A 62 -1.65 3.97 -1.68
C THR A 62 -2.28 5.34 -1.47
N THR A 63 -1.45 6.38 -1.46
CA THR A 63 -1.90 7.76 -1.72
C THR A 63 -1.36 8.24 -3.07
N ALA A 64 -1.28 7.33 -4.04
CA ALA A 64 -0.98 7.64 -5.43
C ALA A 64 -1.95 6.90 -6.35
N THR A 65 -2.65 7.70 -7.17
CA THR A 65 -3.45 7.32 -8.35
C THR A 65 -4.67 6.42 -8.11
N THR A 66 -5.88 6.96 -8.34
CA THR A 66 -6.71 6.54 -9.50
C THR A 66 -7.97 7.39 -9.71
N THR A 67 -7.94 8.12 -10.82
CA THR A 67 -9.09 8.53 -11.63
C THR A 67 -9.93 7.30 -11.98
N THR A 68 -11.16 7.24 -11.49
CA THR A 68 -12.36 6.54 -12.02
C THR A 68 -13.38 6.48 -10.90
N SER A 69 -14.68 6.63 -11.23
CA SER A 69 -15.82 6.64 -10.29
C SER A 69 -15.59 5.88 -8.98
N PRO A 70 -15.93 6.42 -7.79
CA PRO A 70 -15.63 5.79 -6.51
C PRO A 70 -16.20 4.38 -6.48
N ARG A 71 -15.35 3.39 -6.77
CA ARG A 71 -15.76 1.99 -6.84
C ARG A 71 -16.01 1.58 -5.41
N ARG A 72 -17.28 1.45 -5.04
CA ARG A 72 -17.70 1.10 -3.67
C ARG A 72 -16.96 -0.16 -3.24
N ILE A 73 -16.19 -0.06 -2.15
CA ILE A 73 -15.45 -1.18 -1.55
C ILE A 73 -16.41 -2.37 -1.39
N LYS A 74 -16.04 -3.52 -1.96
CA LYS A 74 -16.88 -4.71 -1.90
C LYS A 74 -16.58 -5.48 -0.62
N TYR A 75 -17.64 -5.83 0.10
CA TYR A 75 -17.59 -6.64 1.32
C TYR A 75 -18.11 -8.05 1.05
N GLY A 76 -17.72 -9.00 1.90
CA GLY A 76 -18.22 -10.37 1.84
C GLY A 76 -19.74 -10.47 2.01
N THR A 77 -20.29 -11.65 1.75
CA THR A 77 -21.74 -11.93 1.95
C THR A 77 -21.95 -12.86 3.14
N GLY A 78 -23.13 -12.80 3.78
CA GLY A 78 -23.48 -13.71 4.89
C GLY A 78 -22.63 -13.48 6.15
N LYS A 79 -21.98 -14.53 6.66
CA LYS A 79 -21.14 -14.49 7.89
C LYS A 79 -19.96 -13.51 7.79
N HIS A 80 -19.53 -13.16 6.58
CA HIS A 80 -18.39 -12.28 6.31
C HIS A 80 -18.81 -10.88 5.81
N SER A 81 -20.05 -10.45 6.10
CA SER A 81 -20.59 -9.16 5.64
C SER A 81 -19.85 -7.91 6.13
N LYS A 82 -19.11 -8.05 7.24
CA LYS A 82 -18.27 -6.98 7.81
C LYS A 82 -16.80 -7.06 7.36
N THR A 83 -16.44 -8.03 6.52
CA THR A 83 -15.06 -8.26 6.08
C THR A 83 -14.87 -7.70 4.68
N GLU A 84 -13.90 -6.81 4.52
CA GLU A 84 -13.48 -6.29 3.21
C GLU A 84 -12.93 -7.44 2.33
N LEU A 85 -13.28 -7.45 1.05
CA LEU A 85 -12.75 -8.41 0.09
C LEU A 85 -11.37 -7.97 -0.39
N SER A 86 -10.32 -8.64 0.10
CA SER A 86 -8.93 -8.44 -0.36
C SER A 86 -8.42 -9.69 -1.10
N PRO A 87 -7.92 -9.56 -2.36
CA PRO A 87 -7.93 -8.36 -3.21
C PRO A 87 -9.34 -8.00 -3.70
N GLN A 88 -9.56 -6.73 -4.07
CA GLN A 88 -10.85 -6.26 -4.59
C GLN A 88 -11.17 -6.92 -5.94
N PRO A 89 -12.35 -7.55 -6.09
CA PRO A 89 -12.71 -8.23 -7.33
C PRO A 89 -13.18 -7.24 -8.41
N THR A 90 -12.83 -7.53 -9.66
CA THR A 90 -13.27 -6.77 -10.84
C THR A 90 -14.79 -6.92 -11.04
N ASP A 91 -15.41 -6.10 -11.89
CA ASP A 91 -16.81 -6.30 -12.32
C ASP A 91 -16.96 -7.32 -13.46
N ASP A 92 -15.83 -7.82 -13.99
CA ASP A 92 -15.81 -8.83 -15.04
C ASP A 92 -16.24 -10.21 -14.49
N PRO A 93 -17.25 -10.88 -15.09
CA PRO A 93 -17.68 -12.22 -14.69
C PRO A 93 -16.61 -13.31 -14.91
N ASP A 94 -15.62 -13.07 -15.77
CA ASP A 94 -14.52 -14.00 -16.03
C ASP A 94 -13.40 -13.93 -14.98
N ASP A 95 -13.40 -12.90 -14.11
CA ASP A 95 -12.47 -12.81 -12.97
C ASP A 95 -12.63 -14.04 -12.05
N PRO A 96 -11.57 -14.84 -11.82
CA PRO A 96 -11.64 -16.02 -10.96
C PRO A 96 -12.10 -15.76 -9.52
N LEU A 97 -11.99 -14.52 -9.04
CA LEU A 97 -12.53 -14.12 -7.74
C LEU A 97 -14.06 -14.09 -7.71
N ASN A 98 -14.72 -13.83 -8.85
CA ASN A 98 -16.18 -13.77 -8.98
C ASN A 98 -16.83 -15.12 -9.28
N TRP A 99 -16.04 -16.19 -9.47
CA TRP A 99 -16.58 -17.50 -9.79
C TRP A 99 -17.54 -18.03 -8.72
N PRO A 100 -18.59 -18.77 -9.12
CA PRO A 100 -19.47 -19.43 -8.16
C PRO A 100 -18.68 -20.47 -7.35
N GLN A 101 -19.04 -20.63 -6.08
CA GLN A 101 -18.27 -21.44 -5.14
C GLN A 101 -18.04 -22.88 -5.63
N TRP A 102 -19.03 -23.52 -6.26
CA TRP A 102 -18.86 -24.88 -6.82
C TRP A 102 -17.73 -24.97 -7.86
N LYS A 103 -17.52 -23.92 -8.67
CA LYS A 103 -16.46 -23.87 -9.70
C LYS A 103 -15.09 -23.71 -9.03
N LYS A 104 -15.00 -22.91 -7.97
CA LYS A 104 -13.79 -22.76 -7.15
C LYS A 104 -13.44 -24.08 -6.45
N GLU A 105 -14.43 -24.74 -5.85
CA GLU A 105 -14.27 -26.05 -5.20
C GLU A 105 -13.83 -27.14 -6.16
N LEU A 106 -14.46 -27.22 -7.34
CA LEU A 106 -14.10 -28.20 -8.36
C LEU A 106 -12.65 -28.04 -8.81
N ASN A 107 -12.21 -26.80 -9.07
CA ASN A 107 -10.82 -26.49 -9.40
C ASN A 107 -9.87 -26.89 -8.27
N PHE A 108 -10.19 -26.53 -7.04
CA PHE A 108 -9.37 -26.87 -5.88
C PHE A 108 -9.23 -28.38 -5.71
N VAL A 109 -10.32 -29.15 -5.78
CA VAL A 109 -10.31 -30.61 -5.64
C VAL A 109 -9.52 -31.27 -6.78
N ALA A 110 -9.64 -30.77 -8.01
CA ALA A 110 -8.88 -31.29 -9.15
C ALA A 110 -7.36 -31.12 -8.97
N LEU A 111 -6.93 -29.94 -8.51
CA LEU A 111 -5.52 -29.68 -8.19
C LEU A 111 -5.04 -30.52 -7.00
N MET A 112 -5.83 -30.62 -5.93
CA MET A 112 -5.48 -31.42 -4.74
C MET A 112 -5.31 -32.90 -5.06
N MET A 113 -6.19 -33.48 -5.88
CA MET A 113 -6.08 -34.89 -6.27
C MET A 113 -4.75 -35.15 -7.00
N THR A 114 -4.35 -34.25 -7.89
CA THR A 114 -3.09 -34.37 -8.63
C THR A 114 -1.86 -34.19 -7.74
N VAL A 115 -1.90 -33.21 -6.82
CA VAL A 115 -0.86 -33.00 -5.80
C VAL A 115 -0.67 -34.25 -4.95
N GLY A 116 -1.75 -34.89 -4.52
CA GLY A 116 -1.68 -36.11 -3.72
C GLY A 116 -1.02 -37.28 -4.46
N LEU A 117 -1.30 -37.43 -5.76
CA LEU A 117 -0.67 -38.46 -6.59
C LEU A 117 0.82 -38.20 -6.78
N ILE A 118 1.20 -36.96 -7.04
CA ILE A 118 2.60 -36.55 -7.18
C ILE A 118 3.34 -36.78 -5.86
N GLY A 119 2.75 -36.38 -4.72
CA GLY A 119 3.33 -36.63 -3.40
C GLY A 119 3.64 -38.11 -3.18
N GLY A 120 2.70 -39.00 -3.51
CA GLY A 120 2.92 -40.44 -3.40
C GLY A 120 4.01 -40.99 -4.33
N MET A 121 4.12 -40.46 -5.56
CA MET A 121 5.17 -40.87 -6.50
C MET A 121 6.57 -40.45 -6.06
N LYS A 122 6.72 -39.34 -5.31
CA LYS A 122 8.03 -38.83 -4.93
C LYS A 122 8.81 -39.80 -4.05
N THR A 123 8.13 -40.53 -3.15
CA THR A 123 8.75 -41.43 -2.16
C THR A 123 8.41 -42.91 -2.35
N ALA A 124 7.76 -43.29 -3.46
CA ALA A 124 7.34 -44.68 -3.73
C ALA A 124 8.47 -45.72 -3.58
N TYR A 125 9.71 -45.35 -3.94
CA TYR A 125 10.86 -46.28 -3.88
C TYR A 125 11.56 -46.36 -2.52
N VAL A 126 11.26 -45.47 -1.57
CA VAL A 126 11.99 -45.35 -0.31
C VAL A 126 12.02 -46.67 0.49
N SER A 127 10.91 -47.41 0.53
CA SER A 127 10.82 -48.69 1.25
C SER A 127 11.43 -49.88 0.50
N VAL A 128 11.65 -49.76 -0.82
CA VAL A 128 12.05 -50.87 -1.70
C VAL A 128 13.43 -50.68 -2.37
N ASN A 129 14.14 -49.58 -2.10
CA ASN A 129 15.44 -49.26 -2.71
C ASN A 129 16.47 -50.40 -2.61
N GLY A 130 16.55 -51.10 -1.47
CA GLY A 130 17.47 -52.22 -1.28
C GLY A 130 17.14 -53.43 -2.15
N VAL A 131 15.85 -53.73 -2.34
CA VAL A 131 15.37 -54.81 -3.21
C VAL A 131 15.61 -54.47 -4.68
N LEU A 132 15.34 -53.22 -5.07
CA LEU A 132 15.58 -52.75 -6.43
C LEU A 132 17.07 -52.76 -6.79
N ALA A 133 17.96 -52.45 -5.83
CA ALA A 133 19.40 -52.55 -6.05
C ALA A 133 19.84 -54.00 -6.35
N ALA A 134 19.26 -54.98 -5.65
CA ALA A 134 19.51 -56.39 -5.94
C ALA A 134 18.86 -56.84 -7.26
N ARG A 135 17.65 -56.36 -7.56
CA ARG A 135 16.87 -56.76 -8.75
C ARG A 135 17.45 -56.23 -10.07
N PHE A 136 17.95 -54.99 -10.07
CA PHE A 136 18.56 -54.37 -11.25
C PHE A 136 20.06 -54.65 -11.40
N ASP A 137 20.66 -55.41 -10.47
CA ASP A 137 22.12 -55.58 -10.35
C ASP A 137 22.88 -54.25 -10.43
N ALA A 138 22.38 -53.25 -9.69
CA ALA A 138 22.87 -51.87 -9.74
C ALA A 138 23.30 -51.38 -8.34
N SER A 139 24.17 -50.38 -8.30
CA SER A 139 24.57 -49.77 -7.04
C SER A 139 23.35 -49.14 -6.32
N TYR A 140 23.39 -49.10 -4.99
CA TYR A 140 22.33 -48.44 -4.21
C TYR A 140 22.17 -46.97 -4.62
N THR A 141 23.27 -46.30 -4.97
CA THR A 141 23.26 -44.92 -5.46
C THR A 141 22.57 -44.79 -6.81
N ALA A 142 22.75 -45.74 -7.72
CA ALA A 142 22.04 -45.78 -8.99
C ALA A 142 20.53 -45.92 -8.74
N VAL A 143 20.11 -46.79 -7.82
CA VAL A 143 18.68 -46.91 -7.48
C VAL A 143 18.14 -45.68 -6.74
N ALA A 144 18.91 -45.08 -5.82
CA ALA A 144 18.55 -43.82 -5.18
C ALA A 144 18.34 -42.68 -6.20
N SER A 145 19.03 -42.74 -7.35
CA SER A 145 18.84 -41.79 -8.44
C SER A 145 17.43 -41.85 -9.06
N LEU A 146 16.70 -42.96 -8.94
CA LEU A 146 15.28 -43.05 -9.34
C LEU A 146 14.38 -42.12 -8.50
N THR A 147 14.81 -41.73 -7.31
CA THR A 147 14.13 -40.71 -6.50
C THR A 147 14.73 -39.32 -6.71
N ALA A 148 16.05 -39.23 -6.85
CA ALA A 148 16.73 -37.95 -6.98
C ALA A 148 16.54 -37.25 -8.34
N VAL A 149 16.69 -37.96 -9.45
CA VAL A 149 16.66 -37.38 -10.80
C VAL A 149 15.32 -36.67 -11.06
N PRO A 150 14.15 -37.26 -10.76
CA PRO A 150 12.87 -36.58 -10.94
C PRO A 150 12.71 -35.32 -10.08
N LEU A 151 13.28 -35.30 -8.87
CA LEU A 151 13.28 -34.10 -8.02
C LEU A 151 14.12 -32.98 -8.66
N VAL A 152 15.31 -33.30 -9.16
CA VAL A 152 16.17 -32.34 -9.87
C VAL A 152 15.48 -31.82 -11.13
N VAL A 153 14.93 -32.72 -11.96
CA VAL A 153 14.20 -32.35 -13.18
C VAL A 153 13.00 -31.44 -12.84
N SER A 154 12.26 -31.76 -11.78
CA SER A 154 11.09 -30.97 -11.34
C SER A 154 11.46 -29.54 -10.92
N ALA A 155 12.67 -29.31 -10.41
CA ALA A 155 13.12 -27.97 -10.04
C ALA A 155 13.28 -27.09 -11.29
N PHE A 156 13.88 -27.63 -12.36
CA PHE A 156 14.04 -26.92 -13.62
C PHE A 156 12.71 -26.75 -14.35
N THR A 157 11.89 -27.80 -14.43
CA THR A 157 10.59 -27.70 -15.09
C THR A 157 9.60 -26.84 -14.32
N GLY A 158 9.72 -26.74 -12.99
CA GLY A 158 8.94 -25.81 -12.18
C GLY A 158 9.27 -24.35 -12.49
N LEU A 159 10.56 -24.01 -12.60
CA LEU A 159 10.98 -22.67 -13.00
C LEU A 159 10.51 -22.32 -14.43
N LEU A 160 10.69 -23.24 -15.38
CA LEU A 160 10.20 -23.06 -16.75
C LEU A 160 8.67 -22.97 -16.79
N GLY A 161 7.98 -23.74 -15.95
CA GLY A 161 6.52 -23.72 -15.81
C GLY A 161 5.99 -22.38 -15.30
N LEU A 162 6.68 -21.72 -14.37
CA LEU A 162 6.35 -20.36 -13.92
C LEU A 162 6.46 -19.34 -15.04
N VAL A 163 7.53 -19.41 -15.85
CA VAL A 163 7.73 -18.51 -16.99
C VAL A 163 6.65 -18.77 -18.05
N ALA A 164 6.43 -20.04 -18.41
CA ALA A 164 5.40 -20.43 -19.38
C ALA A 164 3.99 -20.03 -18.94
N ALA A 165 3.67 -20.14 -17.65
CA ALA A 165 2.36 -19.77 -17.12
C ALA A 165 2.05 -18.27 -17.23
N LYS A 166 3.09 -17.41 -17.31
CA LYS A 166 2.91 -15.97 -17.53
C LYS A 166 2.59 -15.63 -18.98
N VAL A 167 3.03 -16.46 -19.93
CA VAL A 167 2.81 -16.26 -21.36
C VAL A 167 1.52 -16.93 -21.83
N TRP A 168 1.26 -18.17 -21.41
CA TRP A 168 0.14 -19.00 -21.91
C TRP A 168 -0.93 -19.31 -20.87
N GLY A 169 -0.78 -18.85 -19.63
CA GLY A 169 -1.68 -19.20 -18.52
C GLY A 169 -1.31 -20.53 -17.85
N LYS A 170 -1.94 -20.82 -16.70
CA LYS A 170 -1.59 -21.98 -15.85
C LYS A 170 -2.21 -23.27 -16.37
N ARG A 171 -3.39 -23.21 -17.01
CA ARG A 171 -4.11 -24.39 -17.50
C ARG A 171 -3.30 -25.20 -18.52
N PRO A 172 -2.75 -24.64 -19.62
CA PRO A 172 -1.98 -25.45 -20.57
C PRO A 172 -0.75 -26.07 -19.93
N VAL A 173 -0.11 -25.38 -18.99
CA VAL A 173 1.05 -25.90 -18.25
C VAL A 173 0.65 -27.10 -17.38
N TYR A 174 -0.49 -27.03 -16.68
CA TYR A 174 -1.02 -28.18 -15.92
C TYR A 174 -1.39 -29.37 -16.82
N LEU A 175 -2.00 -29.12 -17.98
CA LEU A 175 -2.41 -30.20 -18.90
C LEU A 175 -1.19 -30.92 -19.48
N VAL A 176 -0.19 -30.18 -19.97
CA VAL A 176 1.07 -30.76 -20.47
C VAL A 176 1.78 -31.53 -19.36
N SER A 177 1.82 -30.97 -18.17
CA SER A 177 2.45 -31.62 -17.01
C SER A 177 1.73 -32.90 -16.62
N MET A 178 0.40 -32.92 -16.63
CA MET A 178 -0.39 -34.11 -16.34
C MET A 178 -0.17 -35.22 -17.36
N VAL A 179 -0.04 -34.88 -18.65
CA VAL A 179 0.31 -35.86 -19.70
C VAL A 179 1.67 -36.49 -19.41
N SER A 180 2.68 -35.69 -19.07
CA SER A 180 4.00 -36.20 -18.71
C SER A 180 3.98 -37.11 -17.47
N VAL A 181 3.25 -36.71 -16.42
CA VAL A 181 3.07 -37.53 -15.21
C VAL A 181 2.34 -38.85 -15.54
N PHE A 182 1.31 -38.81 -16.39
CA PHE A 182 0.55 -39.99 -16.80
C PHE A 182 1.41 -40.96 -17.61
N ILE A 183 2.13 -40.48 -18.62
CA ILE A 183 3.06 -41.28 -19.43
C ILE A 183 4.11 -41.93 -18.52
N GLY A 184 4.74 -41.16 -17.64
CA GLY A 184 5.77 -41.68 -16.75
C GLY A 184 5.23 -42.66 -15.71
N ALA A 185 3.99 -42.54 -15.25
CA ALA A 185 3.37 -43.48 -14.31
C ALA A 185 2.94 -44.79 -14.98
N VAL A 186 2.38 -44.74 -16.19
CA VAL A 186 2.05 -45.95 -16.98
C VAL A 186 3.33 -46.65 -17.44
N TRP A 187 4.37 -45.91 -17.81
CA TRP A 187 5.66 -46.49 -18.18
C TRP A 187 6.34 -47.18 -16.99
N ASN A 188 6.38 -46.56 -15.80
CA ASN A 188 6.94 -47.21 -14.60
C ASN A 188 6.23 -48.51 -14.23
N MET A 189 4.92 -48.62 -14.50
CA MET A 189 4.16 -49.85 -14.29
C MET A 189 4.59 -50.97 -15.25
N ARG A 190 5.15 -50.66 -16.42
CA ARG A 190 5.54 -51.63 -17.46
C ARG A 190 7.05 -51.77 -17.69
N ALA A 191 7.88 -50.97 -17.01
CA ALA A 191 9.33 -50.93 -17.20
C ALA A 191 10.06 -52.24 -16.83
N GLY A 192 9.37 -53.19 -16.19
CA GLY A 192 9.91 -54.51 -15.86
C GLY A 192 11.21 -54.44 -15.05
N ASP A 193 12.20 -55.21 -15.47
CA ASP A 193 13.51 -55.33 -14.79
C ASP A 193 14.60 -54.43 -15.39
N SER A 194 14.23 -53.45 -16.23
CA SER A 194 15.19 -52.55 -16.86
C SER A 194 15.35 -51.25 -16.07
N PHE A 195 16.55 -51.03 -15.51
CA PHE A 195 16.87 -49.76 -14.84
C PHE A 195 16.72 -48.55 -15.76
N GLY A 196 17.13 -48.68 -17.04
CA GLY A 196 17.05 -47.59 -18.01
C GLY A 196 15.62 -47.19 -18.35
N GLU A 197 14.71 -48.16 -18.49
CA GLU A 197 13.29 -47.89 -18.73
C GLU A 197 12.63 -47.26 -17.50
N CYS A 198 12.96 -47.76 -16.31
CA CYS A 198 12.49 -47.19 -15.04
C CYS A 198 12.98 -45.74 -14.88
N MET A 199 14.26 -45.47 -15.18
CA MET A 199 14.82 -44.12 -15.15
C MET A 199 14.14 -43.18 -16.16
N GLY A 200 13.93 -43.64 -17.40
CA GLY A 200 13.21 -42.87 -18.42
C GLY A 200 11.81 -42.48 -17.96
N ALA A 201 11.06 -43.44 -17.43
CA ALA A 201 9.74 -43.20 -16.87
C ALA A 201 9.75 -42.17 -15.72
N ARG A 202 10.79 -42.22 -14.87
CA ARG A 202 10.99 -41.28 -13.76
C ARG A 202 11.35 -39.87 -14.22
N VAL A 203 12.15 -39.72 -15.28
CA VAL A 203 12.41 -38.40 -15.90
C VAL A 203 11.11 -37.77 -16.40
N PHE A 204 10.24 -38.54 -17.07
CA PHE A 204 8.93 -38.06 -17.53
C PHE A 204 8.02 -37.62 -16.37
N GLN A 205 8.03 -38.34 -15.25
CA GLN A 205 7.33 -37.90 -14.04
C GLN A 205 7.90 -36.58 -13.50
N GLY A 206 9.23 -36.46 -13.42
CA GLY A 206 9.91 -35.23 -12.99
C GLY A 206 9.56 -34.02 -13.86
N LEU A 207 9.46 -34.20 -15.18
CA LEU A 207 9.04 -33.15 -16.10
C LEU A 207 7.67 -32.57 -15.72
N GLY A 208 6.74 -33.41 -15.28
CA GLY A 208 5.40 -32.99 -14.90
C GLY A 208 5.23 -32.53 -13.45
N TRP A 209 6.08 -32.97 -12.51
CA TRP A 209 5.97 -32.54 -11.10
C TRP A 209 6.16 -31.04 -10.91
N GLY A 210 7.06 -30.43 -11.67
CA GLY A 210 7.46 -29.04 -11.49
C GLY A 210 6.31 -28.03 -11.53
N ALA A 211 5.36 -28.20 -12.45
CA ALA A 211 4.21 -27.29 -12.56
C ALA A 211 3.27 -27.37 -11.34
N PHE A 212 3.06 -28.56 -10.78
CA PHE A 212 2.20 -28.73 -9.62
C PHE A 212 2.86 -28.26 -8.31
N ASP A 213 4.18 -28.41 -8.20
CA ASP A 213 4.94 -27.91 -7.05
C ASP A 213 5.00 -26.36 -7.01
N THR A 214 4.91 -25.71 -8.18
CA THR A 214 5.12 -24.25 -8.29
C THR A 214 3.83 -23.45 -8.50
N LEU A 215 2.90 -23.91 -9.33
CA LEU A 215 1.75 -23.10 -9.77
C LEU A 215 0.53 -23.19 -8.85
N VAL A 216 0.38 -24.27 -8.06
CA VAL A 216 -0.85 -24.55 -7.28
C VAL A 216 -1.11 -23.46 -6.25
N LEU A 217 -0.08 -22.96 -5.59
CA LEU A 217 -0.22 -21.86 -4.63
C LEU A 217 -0.72 -20.58 -5.32
N GLY A 218 -0.18 -20.24 -6.49
CA GLY A 218 -0.62 -19.12 -7.31
C GLY A 218 -2.08 -19.26 -7.74
N SER A 219 -2.49 -20.46 -8.17
CA SER A 219 -3.89 -20.76 -8.50
C SER A 219 -4.84 -20.55 -7.33
N ILE A 220 -4.44 -20.91 -6.09
CA ILE A 220 -5.23 -20.66 -4.87
C ILE A 220 -5.32 -19.15 -4.57
N GLN A 221 -4.22 -18.40 -4.79
CA GLN A 221 -4.18 -16.94 -4.59
C GLN A 221 -5.06 -16.19 -5.59
N ASP A 222 -5.20 -16.70 -6.82
CA ASP A 222 -6.01 -16.07 -7.87
C ASP A 222 -7.52 -16.29 -7.71
N THR A 223 -7.96 -17.36 -7.04
CA THR A 223 -9.38 -17.74 -6.92
C THR A 223 -10.04 -17.40 -5.58
N TYR A 224 -9.27 -17.27 -4.49
CA TYR A 224 -9.81 -17.10 -3.12
C TYR A 224 -9.36 -15.79 -2.46
N PHE A 225 -10.31 -15.15 -1.76
CA PHE A 225 -10.06 -13.96 -0.92
C PHE A 225 -9.24 -14.30 0.33
N GLU A 226 -8.55 -13.32 0.91
CA GLU A 226 -7.63 -13.49 2.04
C GLU A 226 -8.23 -14.29 3.20
N HIS A 227 -9.46 -13.97 3.61
CA HIS A 227 -10.15 -14.60 4.74
C HIS A 227 -10.48 -16.10 4.51
N GLU A 228 -10.62 -16.53 3.25
CA GLU A 228 -10.89 -17.93 2.88
C GLU A 228 -9.60 -18.70 2.53
N ARG A 229 -8.57 -17.98 2.07
CA ARG A 229 -7.36 -18.52 1.46
C ARG A 229 -6.50 -19.35 2.42
N ASN A 230 -6.37 -18.92 3.68
CA ASN A 230 -5.49 -19.59 4.64
C ASN A 230 -5.90 -21.04 4.93
N VAL A 231 -7.21 -21.34 4.91
CA VAL A 231 -7.73 -22.69 5.11
C VAL A 231 -7.32 -23.58 3.93
N ARG A 232 -7.40 -23.07 2.70
CA ARG A 232 -7.04 -23.80 1.47
C ARG A 232 -5.56 -24.12 1.38
N ILE A 233 -4.72 -23.14 1.71
CA ILE A 233 -3.27 -23.33 1.72
C ILE A 233 -2.86 -24.35 2.79
N THR A 234 -3.50 -24.31 3.96
CA THR A 234 -3.26 -25.31 5.01
C THR A 234 -3.67 -26.71 4.54
N ALA A 235 -4.83 -26.86 3.90
CA ALA A 235 -5.28 -28.13 3.35
C ALA A 235 -4.32 -28.68 2.28
N TYR A 236 -3.84 -27.81 1.38
CA TYR A 236 -2.81 -28.16 0.39
C TYR A 236 -1.52 -28.66 1.03
N ASN A 237 -0.98 -27.92 2.01
CA ASN A 237 0.27 -28.29 2.68
C ASN A 237 0.12 -29.62 3.45
N VAL A 238 -0.99 -29.81 4.18
CA VAL A 238 -1.28 -31.06 4.89
C VAL A 238 -1.35 -32.23 3.92
N LEU A 239 -2.07 -32.10 2.80
CA LEU A 239 -2.20 -33.16 1.80
C LEU A 239 -0.86 -33.50 1.15
N SER A 240 -0.08 -32.48 0.77
CA SER A 240 1.24 -32.66 0.14
C SER A 240 2.20 -33.43 1.06
N VAL A 241 2.28 -33.02 2.33
CA VAL A 241 3.13 -33.67 3.34
C VAL A 241 2.64 -35.07 3.69
N ALA A 242 1.32 -35.24 3.87
CA ALA A 242 0.70 -36.53 4.18
C ALA A 242 0.98 -37.56 3.09
N THR A 243 0.81 -37.19 1.82
CA THR A 243 1.03 -38.11 0.69
C THR A 243 2.52 -38.37 0.44
N THR A 244 3.38 -37.37 0.62
CA THR A 244 4.84 -37.52 0.48
C THR A 244 5.42 -38.46 1.52
N TRP A 245 5.10 -38.29 2.81
CA TRP A 245 5.70 -39.13 3.86
C TRP A 245 4.87 -40.36 4.23
N GLY A 246 3.59 -40.40 3.82
CA GLY A 246 2.70 -41.54 4.05
C GLY A 246 2.82 -42.65 3.00
N ALA A 247 3.24 -42.33 1.77
CA ALA A 247 3.35 -43.33 0.70
C ALA A 247 4.26 -44.52 1.03
N PRO A 248 5.43 -44.37 1.69
CA PRO A 248 6.26 -45.52 2.07
C PRO A 248 5.56 -46.53 3.00
N LEU A 249 4.58 -46.09 3.80
CA LEU A 249 3.80 -46.97 4.69
C LEU A 249 2.96 -47.95 3.87
N LEU A 250 2.26 -47.43 2.87
CA LEU A 250 1.43 -48.22 1.98
C LEU A 250 2.28 -49.00 0.97
N GLY A 251 3.32 -48.38 0.43
CA GLY A 251 4.25 -48.98 -0.52
C GLY A 251 5.01 -50.16 0.05
N GLY A 252 5.47 -50.07 1.31
CA GLY A 252 6.11 -51.20 2.00
C GLY A 252 5.18 -52.40 2.20
N VAL A 253 3.89 -52.17 2.48
CA VAL A 253 2.89 -53.24 2.61
C VAL A 253 2.52 -53.82 1.24
N ALA A 254 2.30 -52.96 0.25
CA ALA A 254 1.98 -53.37 -1.12
C ALA A 254 3.09 -54.23 -1.74
N SER A 255 4.34 -54.04 -1.32
CA SER A 255 5.51 -54.76 -1.83
C SER A 255 5.85 -56.03 -1.04
N ARG A 256 5.06 -56.40 -0.01
CA ARG A 256 5.37 -57.49 0.94
C ARG A 256 5.24 -58.90 0.33
N ASN A 257 4.44 -59.05 -0.73
CA ASN A 257 4.26 -60.30 -1.48
C ASN A 257 5.09 -60.31 -2.78
N ALA A 258 6.38 -59.98 -2.64
CA ALA A 258 7.57 -60.43 -3.37
C ALA A 258 7.65 -60.48 -4.92
N ALA A 259 6.65 -60.15 -5.74
CA ALA A 259 6.83 -60.22 -7.20
C ALA A 259 6.98 -58.87 -7.90
N ASP A 260 6.34 -57.80 -7.44
CA ASP A 260 6.29 -56.59 -8.26
C ASP A 260 6.11 -55.29 -7.47
N PHE A 261 7.14 -54.43 -7.47
CA PHE A 261 7.07 -53.07 -6.94
C PHE A 261 6.11 -52.19 -7.76
N THR A 262 5.74 -52.67 -8.96
CA THR A 262 4.78 -52.07 -9.89
C THR A 262 3.39 -51.92 -9.28
N VAL A 263 3.00 -52.74 -8.28
CA VAL A 263 1.70 -52.65 -7.59
C VAL A 263 1.47 -51.25 -7.01
N GLN A 264 2.53 -50.59 -6.53
CA GLN A 264 2.44 -49.20 -6.07
C GLN A 264 2.02 -48.26 -7.20
N PHE A 265 2.59 -48.44 -8.40
CA PHE A 265 2.25 -47.67 -9.60
C PHE A 265 0.92 -48.09 -10.21
N GLU A 266 0.48 -49.34 -10.06
CA GLU A 266 -0.88 -49.77 -10.44
C GLU A 266 -1.94 -49.00 -9.64
N VAL A 267 -1.76 -48.91 -8.32
CA VAL A 267 -2.65 -48.13 -7.45
C VAL A 267 -2.64 -46.66 -7.85
N ILE A 268 -1.45 -46.07 -8.07
CA ILE A 268 -1.33 -44.67 -8.51
C ILE A 268 -2.01 -44.46 -9.88
N ASN A 269 -1.84 -45.36 -10.84
CA ASN A 269 -2.46 -45.30 -12.16
C ASN A 269 -3.99 -45.45 -12.07
N ALA A 270 -4.50 -46.28 -11.16
CA ALA A 270 -5.94 -46.40 -10.91
C ALA A 270 -6.55 -45.06 -10.46
N PHE A 271 -5.87 -44.32 -9.59
CA PHE A 271 -6.30 -42.98 -9.21
C PHE A 271 -6.12 -41.95 -10.34
N GLN A 272 -5.13 -42.12 -11.21
CA GLN A 272 -4.97 -41.24 -12.39
C GLN A 272 -6.11 -41.35 -13.40
N ILE A 273 -6.77 -42.51 -13.52
CA ILE A 273 -7.96 -42.67 -14.37
C ILE A 273 -9.06 -41.67 -13.98
N VAL A 274 -9.16 -41.32 -12.70
CA VAL A 274 -10.09 -40.30 -12.19
C VAL A 274 -9.47 -38.91 -12.24
N ALA A 275 -8.19 -38.77 -11.87
CA ALA A 275 -7.53 -37.47 -11.78
C ALA A 275 -7.35 -36.78 -13.14
N VAL A 276 -7.06 -37.52 -14.23
CA VAL A 276 -6.89 -36.93 -15.57
C VAL A 276 -8.18 -36.26 -16.05
N PRO A 277 -9.35 -36.95 -16.12
CA PRO A 277 -10.61 -36.28 -16.47
C PRO A 277 -10.95 -35.15 -15.50
N LEU A 278 -10.73 -35.36 -14.20
CA LEU A 278 -11.03 -34.35 -13.19
C LEU A 278 -10.20 -33.07 -13.39
N LEU A 279 -8.93 -33.17 -13.79
CA LEU A 279 -8.11 -32.01 -14.12
C LEU A 279 -8.56 -31.36 -15.43
N VAL A 280 -8.80 -32.16 -16.48
CA VAL A 280 -9.23 -31.67 -17.80
C VAL A 280 -10.53 -30.87 -17.71
N PHE A 281 -11.51 -31.39 -16.97
CA PHE A 281 -12.85 -30.81 -16.82
C PHE A 281 -13.04 -29.99 -15.55
N GLY A 282 -12.13 -30.03 -14.59
CA GLY A 282 -12.29 -29.37 -13.30
C GLY A 282 -11.39 -28.16 -13.09
N ALA A 283 -10.29 -28.01 -13.85
CA ALA A 283 -9.31 -26.93 -13.67
C ALA A 283 -9.36 -25.84 -14.76
N PRO A 284 -10.33 -24.90 -14.72
CA PRO A 284 -10.38 -23.76 -15.64
C PRO A 284 -9.16 -22.83 -15.46
N GLU A 285 -8.87 -21.99 -16.46
CA GLU A 285 -7.77 -21.02 -16.38
C GLU A 285 -7.99 -20.02 -15.24
N THR A 286 -6.97 -19.86 -14.39
CA THR A 286 -7.00 -18.99 -13.20
C THR A 286 -6.20 -17.70 -13.39
N SER A 287 -5.41 -17.60 -14.46
CA SER A 287 -4.65 -16.39 -14.78
C SER A 287 -5.57 -15.34 -15.36
N PHE A 288 -5.64 -14.19 -14.70
CA PHE A 288 -6.49 -13.07 -15.10
C PHE A 288 -5.74 -11.74 -14.98
N GLU A 289 -5.90 -10.91 -16.00
CA GLU A 289 -5.19 -9.65 -16.16
C GLU A 289 -5.92 -8.50 -15.47
N ARG A 290 -5.62 -8.29 -14.19
CA ARG A 290 -6.19 -7.21 -13.38
C ARG A 290 -5.53 -5.83 -13.60
N TRP A 291 -4.65 -5.70 -14.58
CA TRP A 291 -3.76 -4.54 -14.79
C TRP A 291 -4.39 -3.37 -15.56
N PHE A 292 -5.60 -3.52 -16.09
CA PHE A 292 -6.27 -2.50 -16.90
C PHE A 292 -7.58 -1.94 -16.36
N SER A 293 -8.03 -2.32 -15.15
CA SER A 293 -9.26 -1.73 -14.60
C SER A 293 -9.14 -0.26 -14.16
N PHE A 294 -8.01 0.39 -14.43
CA PHE A 294 -7.81 1.85 -14.28
C PHE A 294 -7.66 2.58 -15.62
N SER A 295 -7.90 1.93 -16.76
CA SER A 295 -8.01 2.60 -18.06
C SER A 295 -9.15 1.97 -18.86
N MET A 296 -10.23 2.74 -19.03
CA MET A 296 -11.36 2.53 -19.94
C MET A 296 -11.93 1.09 -20.01
N ALA A 297 -13.01 0.85 -19.27
CA ALA A 297 -14.07 0.00 -19.84
C ALA A 297 -14.77 0.84 -20.93
N PRO A 298 -14.86 0.39 -22.19
CA PRO A 298 -15.68 1.08 -23.18
C PRO A 298 -17.12 1.09 -22.65
N THR A 299 -17.70 2.28 -22.56
CA THR A 299 -19.12 2.46 -22.29
C THR A 299 -19.89 1.63 -23.32
N PRO A 300 -20.68 0.61 -22.92
CA PRO A 300 -21.57 -0.04 -23.86
C PRO A 300 -22.57 1.02 -24.31
N THR A 301 -22.52 1.39 -25.58
CA THR A 301 -23.48 2.27 -26.22
C THR A 301 -24.81 1.54 -26.40
N SER A 302 -25.51 1.25 -25.30
CA SER A 302 -26.94 0.91 -25.30
C SER A 302 -27.43 0.77 -23.86
N ALA A 303 -28.28 1.69 -23.44
CA ALA A 303 -29.08 1.57 -22.24
C ALA A 303 -30.16 0.49 -22.42
N VAL A 304 -29.80 -0.79 -22.29
CA VAL A 304 -30.79 -1.88 -22.11
C VAL A 304 -30.28 -2.92 -21.10
N SER A 305 -30.92 -2.87 -19.92
CA SER A 305 -31.01 -3.87 -18.85
C SER A 305 -29.72 -4.46 -18.25
N TRP A 306 -29.13 -3.76 -17.28
CA TRP A 306 -28.43 -4.42 -16.17
C TRP A 306 -29.39 -4.52 -14.98
N MET A 307 -30.33 -5.46 -15.03
CA MET A 307 -30.85 -5.99 -13.77
C MET A 307 -29.72 -6.79 -13.15
N SER A 308 -29.17 -6.28 -12.04
CA SER A 308 -28.27 -6.98 -11.14
C SER A 308 -28.86 -8.36 -10.82
N ARG A 309 -28.41 -9.40 -11.54
CA ARG A 309 -28.68 -10.78 -11.12
C ARG A 309 -27.82 -11.02 -9.89
N HIS A 310 -28.46 -11.04 -8.73
CA HIS A 310 -27.84 -11.52 -7.50
C HIS A 310 -27.17 -12.87 -7.75
N PRO A 311 -25.97 -13.13 -7.19
CA PRO A 311 -25.37 -14.45 -7.25
C PRO A 311 -26.36 -15.46 -6.67
N LYS A 312 -26.83 -16.39 -7.52
CA LYS A 312 -27.77 -17.43 -7.11
C LYS A 312 -27.09 -18.30 -6.05
N ALA A 313 -27.69 -18.36 -4.86
CA ALA A 313 -27.36 -19.38 -3.88
C ALA A 313 -27.60 -20.76 -4.49
N LEU A 314 -26.66 -21.69 -4.24
CA LEU A 314 -26.68 -23.14 -4.52
C LEU A 314 -27.91 -23.64 -5.30
N GLY A 315 -27.83 -23.58 -6.64
CA GLY A 315 -28.70 -24.34 -7.53
C GLY A 315 -27.96 -25.57 -8.05
N ARG A 316 -28.62 -26.74 -8.04
CA ARG A 316 -28.10 -27.97 -8.67
C ARG A 316 -27.62 -27.68 -10.10
N PRO A 317 -26.50 -28.27 -10.57
CA PRO A 317 -26.03 -28.04 -11.93
C PRO A 317 -27.10 -28.47 -12.93
N SER A 318 -27.67 -27.51 -13.68
CA SER A 318 -28.56 -27.83 -14.79
C SER A 318 -27.73 -28.38 -15.95
N VAL A 319 -28.34 -29.25 -16.77
CA VAL A 319 -27.68 -29.83 -17.95
C VAL A 319 -27.25 -28.74 -18.93
N GLU A 320 -27.99 -27.64 -19.05
CA GLU A 320 -27.55 -26.50 -19.88
C GLU A 320 -26.34 -25.78 -19.26
N GLY A 321 -26.29 -25.63 -17.94
CA GLY A 321 -25.15 -25.03 -17.24
C GLY A 321 -23.86 -25.83 -17.40
N ALA A 322 -23.94 -27.17 -17.36
CA ALA A 322 -22.80 -28.04 -17.61
C ALA A 322 -22.31 -27.95 -19.07
N LYS A 323 -23.22 -27.92 -20.05
CA LYS A 323 -22.86 -27.73 -21.46
C LYS A 323 -22.23 -26.36 -21.73
N ALA A 324 -22.74 -25.30 -21.10
CA ALA A 324 -22.16 -23.96 -21.19
C ALA A 324 -20.76 -23.92 -20.58
N TYR A 325 -20.57 -24.53 -19.41
CA TYR A 325 -19.26 -24.63 -18.76
C TYR A 325 -18.24 -25.39 -19.64
N LEU A 326 -18.60 -26.54 -20.21
CA LEU A 326 -17.72 -27.30 -21.09
C LEU A 326 -17.29 -26.51 -22.33
N ARG A 327 -18.15 -25.63 -22.88
CA ARG A 327 -17.78 -24.74 -24.00
C ARG A 327 -16.74 -23.69 -23.62
N THR A 328 -16.64 -23.31 -22.35
CA THR A 328 -15.64 -22.36 -21.86
C THR A 328 -14.27 -23.00 -21.63
N MET A 329 -14.16 -24.33 -21.62
CA MET A 329 -12.95 -25.08 -21.26
C MET A 329 -11.99 -25.26 -22.45
N LYS A 330 -11.47 -24.17 -23.00
CA LYS A 330 -10.42 -24.21 -24.03
C LYS A 330 -9.06 -24.63 -23.43
N PRO A 331 -8.18 -25.32 -24.18
CA PRO A 331 -6.85 -25.70 -23.70
C PRO A 331 -5.96 -24.50 -23.36
N VAL A 332 -6.01 -23.47 -24.21
CA VAL A 332 -5.38 -22.16 -24.00
C VAL A 332 -6.49 -21.12 -24.04
N SER A 333 -6.69 -20.44 -22.91
CA SER A 333 -7.70 -19.38 -22.77
C SER A 333 -7.08 -18.01 -22.49
N PHE A 334 -5.79 -17.98 -22.15
CA PHE A 334 -5.04 -16.79 -21.78
C PHE A 334 -3.74 -16.76 -22.59
N SER A 335 -3.36 -15.61 -23.15
CA SER A 335 -2.11 -15.44 -23.86
C SER A 335 -1.65 -14.00 -23.81
N VAL A 336 -0.38 -13.77 -23.53
CA VAL A 336 0.26 -12.45 -23.45
C VAL A 336 1.50 -12.42 -24.31
N ALA A 337 1.79 -11.28 -24.96
CA ALA A 337 3.03 -11.11 -25.70
C ALA A 337 4.23 -11.18 -24.75
N PRO A 338 5.27 -12.00 -25.05
CA PRO A 338 6.41 -12.14 -24.16
C PRO A 338 7.27 -10.86 -24.18
N ASP A 339 7.31 -10.14 -23.06
CA ASP A 339 8.28 -9.08 -22.80
C ASP A 339 9.40 -9.60 -21.88
N LEU A 340 10.61 -9.03 -22.02
CA LEU A 340 11.77 -9.38 -21.21
C LEU A 340 11.49 -9.16 -19.71
N GLY A 341 10.73 -8.13 -19.34
CA GLY A 341 10.33 -7.89 -17.95
C GLY A 341 9.46 -9.04 -17.39
N THR A 342 8.47 -9.48 -18.16
CA THR A 342 7.57 -10.60 -17.80
C THR A 342 8.31 -11.92 -17.69
N LEU A 343 9.25 -12.18 -18.61
CA LEU A 343 10.06 -13.41 -18.63
C LEU A 343 11.06 -13.46 -17.45
N LEU A 344 11.68 -12.32 -17.10
CA LEU A 344 12.65 -12.25 -16.01
C LEU A 344 12.02 -12.21 -14.61
N GLN A 345 10.70 -12.00 -14.49
CA GLN A 345 10.06 -11.86 -13.18
C GLN A 345 10.18 -13.13 -12.32
N ALA A 346 9.95 -14.32 -12.87
CA ALA A 346 10.11 -15.57 -12.11
C ALA A 346 11.57 -15.88 -11.73
N PRO A 347 12.55 -15.74 -12.66
CA PRO A 347 13.98 -15.80 -12.32
C PRO A 347 14.41 -14.79 -11.23
N ARG A 348 13.90 -13.55 -11.26
CA ARG A 348 14.20 -12.54 -10.23
C ARG A 348 13.69 -12.96 -8.85
N ALA A 349 12.47 -13.50 -8.76
CA ALA A 349 11.92 -14.03 -7.51
C ALA A 349 12.71 -15.24 -6.98
N PHE A 350 13.29 -16.02 -7.89
CA PHE A 350 14.11 -17.20 -7.59
C PHE A 350 15.46 -16.86 -6.93
N VAL A 351 16.08 -15.75 -7.34
CA VAL A 351 17.36 -15.24 -6.79
C VAL A 351 17.18 -14.11 -5.77
N ALA A 352 15.94 -13.78 -5.42
CA ALA A 352 15.66 -12.73 -4.45
C ALA A 352 16.37 -13.05 -3.11
N PRO A 353 17.02 -12.06 -2.46
CA PRO A 353 17.77 -12.29 -1.22
C PRO A 353 16.95 -13.01 -0.15
N THR A 354 15.68 -12.65 0.01
CA THR A 354 14.77 -13.31 0.98
C THR A 354 14.49 -14.77 0.62
N THR A 355 14.35 -15.09 -0.67
CA THR A 355 14.20 -16.47 -1.15
C THR A 355 15.45 -17.28 -0.81
N LEU A 356 16.63 -16.77 -1.15
CA LEU A 356 17.91 -17.43 -0.86
C LEU A 356 18.13 -17.62 0.65
N LEU A 357 17.77 -16.62 1.45
CA LEU A 357 17.88 -16.65 2.90
C LEU A 357 17.00 -17.75 3.53
N LEU A 358 15.75 -17.87 3.07
CA LEU A 358 14.83 -18.91 3.50
C LEU A 358 15.30 -20.30 3.03
N VAL A 359 15.88 -20.39 1.84
CA VAL A 359 16.50 -21.63 1.35
C VAL A 359 17.63 -22.04 2.30
N VAL A 360 18.57 -21.14 2.64
CA VAL A 360 19.69 -21.42 3.56
C VAL A 360 19.23 -21.99 4.91
N VAL A 361 18.14 -21.48 5.47
CA VAL A 361 17.63 -21.91 6.78
C VAL A 361 16.90 -23.25 6.73
N THR A 362 16.21 -23.53 5.62
CA THR A 362 15.30 -24.69 5.51
C THR A 362 15.90 -25.86 4.74
N PHE A 363 16.96 -25.66 3.94
CA PHE A 363 17.45 -26.72 3.05
C PHE A 363 18.12 -27.86 3.82
N LEU A 364 18.96 -27.60 4.82
CA LEU A 364 19.72 -28.66 5.50
C LEU A 364 18.78 -29.68 6.17
N PRO A 365 17.78 -29.29 6.99
CA PRO A 365 16.87 -30.24 7.61
C PRO A 365 16.02 -30.98 6.59
N HIS A 366 15.58 -30.26 5.56
CA HIS A 366 14.77 -30.85 4.50
C HIS A 366 15.54 -31.91 3.71
N CYS A 367 16.75 -31.58 3.29
CA CYS A 367 17.61 -32.48 2.52
C CYS A 367 18.11 -33.64 3.38
N ALA A 368 18.39 -33.40 4.67
CA ALA A 368 18.71 -34.47 5.62
C ALA A 368 17.55 -35.46 5.78
N LEU A 369 16.31 -34.97 5.88
CA LEU A 369 15.13 -35.83 5.96
C LEU A 369 14.98 -36.70 4.71
N TRP A 370 15.09 -36.11 3.52
CA TRP A 370 15.05 -36.84 2.25
C TRP A 370 16.17 -37.86 2.11
N GLY A 371 17.41 -37.47 2.41
CA GLY A 371 18.56 -38.36 2.30
C GLY A 371 18.53 -39.49 3.31
N LEU A 372 18.17 -39.21 4.57
CA LEU A 372 18.07 -40.23 5.62
C LEU A 372 16.92 -41.20 5.35
N ALA A 373 15.74 -40.69 4.94
CA ALA A 373 14.63 -41.52 4.49
C ALA A 373 15.06 -42.41 3.32
N GLY A 374 15.70 -41.83 2.31
CA GLY A 374 16.24 -42.55 1.15
C GLY A 374 17.34 -43.57 1.50
N SER A 375 17.98 -43.46 2.66
CA SER A 375 19.02 -44.36 3.14
C SER A 375 18.50 -45.45 4.09
N LEU A 376 17.22 -45.44 4.49
CA LEU A 376 16.67 -46.42 5.44
C LEU A 376 16.83 -47.86 4.94
N SER A 377 16.57 -48.10 3.64
CA SER A 377 16.72 -49.43 3.07
C SER A 377 18.20 -49.86 3.04
N LEU A 378 19.14 -48.96 2.74
CA LEU A 378 20.58 -49.25 2.81
C LEU A 378 21.01 -49.67 4.22
N LEU A 379 20.55 -48.95 5.25
CA LEU A 379 20.98 -49.15 6.64
C LEU A 379 20.36 -50.41 7.28
N PHE A 380 19.14 -50.79 6.91
CA PHE A 380 18.37 -51.79 7.65
C PHE A 380 17.95 -53.04 6.84
N SER A 381 18.08 -53.07 5.51
CA SER A 381 17.80 -54.28 4.72
C SER A 381 18.93 -55.33 4.77
N ARG A 382 20.12 -54.93 5.23
CA ARG A 382 21.31 -55.80 5.31
C ARG A 382 21.51 -56.37 6.72
N VAL A 383 22.39 -57.36 6.83
CA VAL A 383 22.83 -57.94 8.11
C VAL A 383 23.40 -56.80 9.00
N PRO A 384 23.03 -56.70 10.29
CA PRO A 384 22.36 -57.71 11.12
C PRO A 384 20.82 -57.66 11.19
N TRP A 385 20.14 -56.67 10.59
CA TRP A 385 18.71 -56.43 10.85
C TRP A 385 17.77 -57.09 9.84
N THR A 386 18.17 -57.16 8.56
CA THR A 386 17.41 -57.80 7.47
C THR A 386 15.91 -57.46 7.50
N LEU A 387 15.59 -56.17 7.64
CA LEU A 387 14.20 -55.72 7.70
C LEU A 387 13.50 -55.93 6.35
N SER A 388 12.26 -56.42 6.42
CA SER A 388 11.35 -56.44 5.25
C SER A 388 10.98 -55.02 4.81
N GLU A 389 10.54 -54.90 3.56
CA GLU A 389 10.07 -53.67 2.91
C GLU A 389 8.95 -53.02 3.73
N SER A 390 8.05 -53.85 4.29
CA SER A 390 6.97 -53.41 5.17
C SER A 390 7.46 -52.82 6.50
N ALA A 391 8.54 -53.36 7.06
CA ALA A 391 9.16 -52.87 8.29
C ALA A 391 9.99 -51.60 8.04
N ILE A 392 10.61 -51.45 6.86
CA ILE A 392 11.26 -50.20 6.45
C ILE A 392 10.19 -49.11 6.22
N GLY A 393 9.08 -49.46 5.57
CA GLY A 393 7.94 -48.57 5.40
C GLY A 393 7.38 -48.06 6.73
N SER A 394 7.23 -48.94 7.74
CA SER A 394 6.70 -48.55 9.07
C SER A 394 7.60 -47.58 9.84
N LEU A 395 8.90 -47.48 9.52
CA LEU A 395 9.78 -46.44 10.07
C LEU A 395 9.34 -45.02 9.67
N MET A 396 8.56 -44.88 8.59
CA MET A 396 8.01 -43.59 8.15
C MET A 396 6.73 -43.17 8.90
N ALA A 397 6.26 -43.96 9.87
CA ALA A 397 5.04 -43.66 10.61
C ALA A 397 5.13 -42.38 11.44
N ALA A 398 6.21 -42.19 12.21
CA ALA A 398 6.40 -40.95 12.95
C ALA A 398 6.71 -39.75 12.03
N PRO A 399 7.56 -39.85 10.99
CA PRO A 399 7.72 -38.78 9.99
C PRO A 399 6.40 -38.31 9.37
N PHE A 400 5.54 -39.24 8.95
CA PHE A 400 4.21 -38.94 8.44
C PHE A 400 3.35 -38.20 9.48
N THR A 401 3.18 -38.78 10.67
CA THR A 401 2.31 -38.22 11.71
C THR A 401 2.80 -36.86 12.21
N PHE A 402 4.09 -36.73 12.52
CA PHE A 402 4.64 -35.51 13.09
C PHE A 402 4.66 -34.36 12.08
N ALA A 403 4.95 -34.65 10.81
CA ALA A 403 4.90 -33.62 9.78
C ALA A 403 3.46 -33.14 9.53
N VAL A 404 2.47 -34.05 9.50
CA VAL A 404 1.05 -33.69 9.38
C VAL A 404 0.57 -32.86 10.58
N LEU A 405 0.91 -33.27 11.81
CA LEU A 405 0.58 -32.52 13.02
C LEU A 405 1.27 -31.16 13.07
N GLY A 406 2.54 -31.07 12.65
CA GLY A 406 3.29 -29.82 12.58
C GLY A 406 2.64 -28.81 11.63
N VAL A 407 2.40 -29.22 10.38
CA VAL A 407 1.76 -28.35 9.37
C VAL A 407 0.34 -27.98 9.77
N GLY A 408 -0.46 -28.94 10.23
CA GLY A 408 -1.84 -28.71 10.67
C GLY A 408 -1.91 -27.79 11.89
N GLY A 409 -1.02 -28.00 12.87
CA GLY A 409 -0.93 -27.20 14.10
C GLY A 409 -0.57 -25.74 13.81
N ILE A 410 0.41 -25.49 12.94
CA ILE A 410 0.79 -24.13 12.52
C ILE A 410 -0.35 -23.46 11.74
N GLY A 411 -1.02 -24.20 10.85
CA GLY A 411 -2.20 -23.70 10.14
C GLY A 411 -3.34 -23.31 11.09
N PHE A 412 -3.60 -24.13 12.11
CA PHE A 412 -4.61 -23.84 13.13
C PHE A 412 -4.23 -22.66 14.02
N TYR A 413 -2.97 -22.60 14.47
CA TYR A 413 -2.44 -21.47 15.23
C TYR A 413 -2.67 -20.15 14.47
N ARG A 414 -2.28 -20.09 13.19
CA ARG A 414 -2.47 -18.91 12.34
C ARG A 414 -3.94 -18.51 12.15
N LYS A 415 -4.85 -19.48 12.13
CA LYS A 415 -6.29 -19.20 12.05
C LYS A 415 -6.82 -18.58 13.35
N ARG A 416 -6.26 -18.97 14.50
CA ARG A 416 -6.74 -18.56 15.83
C ARG A 416 -6.21 -17.20 16.26
N THR A 417 -4.95 -16.87 15.95
CA THR A 417 -4.32 -15.67 16.53
C THR A 417 -4.79 -14.35 15.93
N ALA A 418 -5.33 -14.30 14.70
CA ALA A 418 -5.84 -13.08 14.01
C ALA A 418 -4.95 -11.82 14.01
N ALA A 419 -3.83 -11.84 14.72
CA ALA A 419 -2.86 -10.79 14.90
C ALA A 419 -1.80 -10.88 13.80
N ASP A 420 -1.31 -9.72 13.39
CA ASP A 420 -0.21 -9.60 12.47
C ASP A 420 0.98 -10.39 13.02
N HIS A 421 1.47 -11.35 12.23
CA HIS A 421 2.62 -12.17 12.61
C HIS A 421 3.75 -11.22 13.02
N THR A 422 4.33 -11.38 14.20
CA THR A 422 5.39 -10.48 14.72
C THR A 422 6.78 -11.05 14.42
N THR A 423 7.83 -10.23 14.49
CA THR A 423 9.21 -10.73 14.30
C THR A 423 9.59 -11.75 15.37
N TYR A 424 9.09 -11.56 16.60
CA TYR A 424 9.18 -12.53 17.69
C TYR A 424 8.62 -13.89 17.31
N ASP A 425 7.46 -13.95 16.65
CA ASP A 425 6.87 -15.21 16.19
C ASP A 425 7.77 -15.90 15.15
N THR A 426 8.35 -15.12 14.23
CA THR A 426 9.26 -15.65 13.20
C THR A 426 10.53 -16.22 13.83
N VAL A 427 11.19 -15.47 14.71
CA VAL A 427 12.41 -15.94 15.41
C VAL A 427 12.10 -17.16 16.28
N SER A 428 10.94 -17.19 16.95
CA SER A 428 10.52 -18.33 17.77
C SER A 428 10.30 -19.60 16.93
N ILE A 429 9.64 -19.48 15.77
CA ILE A 429 9.44 -20.59 14.83
C ILE A 429 10.79 -21.08 14.30
N LEU A 430 11.70 -20.18 13.93
CA LEU A 430 13.02 -20.52 13.43
C LEU A 430 13.88 -21.23 14.50
N ALA A 431 13.90 -20.71 15.73
CA ALA A 431 14.63 -21.30 16.83
C ALA A 431 14.08 -22.69 17.20
N ALA A 432 12.76 -22.81 17.37
CA ALA A 432 12.10 -24.06 17.70
C ALA A 432 12.27 -25.11 16.59
N GLY A 433 12.07 -24.71 15.32
CA GLY A 433 12.24 -25.59 14.17
C GLY A 433 13.68 -26.07 14.00
N THR A 434 14.66 -25.18 14.19
CA THR A 434 16.10 -25.51 14.15
C THR A 434 16.46 -26.48 15.27
N ALA A 435 16.01 -26.23 16.50
CA ALA A 435 16.28 -27.11 17.64
C ALA A 435 15.71 -28.52 17.42
N LEU A 436 14.46 -28.62 16.98
CA LEU A 436 13.81 -29.90 16.67
C LEU A 436 14.52 -30.64 15.53
N ALA A 437 14.86 -29.94 14.44
CA ALA A 437 15.57 -30.52 13.30
C ALA A 437 16.96 -31.04 13.69
N ALA A 438 17.75 -30.23 14.39
CA ALA A 438 19.09 -30.60 14.83
C ALA A 438 19.04 -31.78 15.82
N ALA A 439 18.08 -31.76 16.77
CA ALA A 439 17.85 -32.87 17.69
C ALA A 439 17.50 -34.16 16.93
N GLY A 440 16.59 -34.09 15.94
CA GLY A 440 16.23 -35.25 15.12
C GLY A 440 17.40 -35.83 14.33
N ILE A 441 18.20 -34.98 13.67
CA ILE A 441 19.40 -35.41 12.91
C ILE A 441 20.43 -36.06 13.83
N LEU A 442 20.81 -35.37 14.91
CA LEU A 442 21.85 -35.82 15.83
C LEU A 442 21.44 -37.09 16.56
N ALA A 443 20.23 -37.12 17.14
CA ALA A 443 19.77 -38.27 17.90
C ALA A 443 19.59 -39.50 17.01
N PHE A 444 18.99 -39.36 15.82
CA PHE A 444 18.86 -40.48 14.88
C PHE A 444 20.23 -41.06 14.51
N GLY A 445 21.18 -40.19 14.13
CA GLY A 445 22.49 -40.61 13.69
C GLY A 445 23.40 -41.16 14.79
N LEU A 446 23.37 -40.60 15.99
CA LEU A 446 24.19 -41.04 17.12
C LEU A 446 23.67 -42.35 17.72
N GLU A 447 22.35 -42.50 17.87
CA GLU A 447 21.76 -43.74 18.37
C GLU A 447 22.02 -44.91 17.41
N THR A 448 21.80 -44.70 16.10
CA THR A 448 22.13 -45.71 15.09
C THR A 448 23.61 -46.07 15.12
N HIS A 449 24.52 -45.10 15.21
CA HIS A 449 25.95 -45.35 15.31
C HIS A 449 26.35 -46.11 16.59
N ALA A 450 25.79 -45.72 17.76
CA ALA A 450 26.15 -46.30 19.05
C ALA A 450 25.81 -47.80 19.10
N VAL A 451 24.61 -48.16 18.63
CA VAL A 451 24.17 -49.55 18.55
C VAL A 451 25.00 -50.36 17.54
N MET A 452 25.36 -49.77 16.40
CA MET A 452 26.23 -50.41 15.40
C MET A 452 27.66 -50.65 15.91
N SER A 453 28.24 -49.67 16.61
CA SER A 453 29.60 -49.78 17.16
C SER A 453 29.69 -50.83 18.27
N ALA A 454 28.66 -50.94 19.11
CA ALA A 454 28.58 -51.93 20.17
C ALA A 454 28.33 -53.36 19.66
N SER A 455 27.67 -53.52 18.50
CA SER A 455 27.40 -54.84 17.89
C SER A 455 28.67 -55.54 17.37
N GLY A 456 29.72 -54.78 17.04
CA GLY A 456 31.00 -55.32 16.58
C GLY A 456 31.93 -55.84 17.70
N ALA A 457 31.65 -55.55 18.98
CA ALA A 457 32.59 -55.77 20.08
C ALA A 457 32.21 -56.91 21.07
N SER A 458 30.94 -57.33 21.17
CA SER A 458 30.49 -58.16 22.31
C SER A 458 29.74 -59.46 21.97
N GLY A 459 29.50 -59.81 20.70
CA GLY A 459 28.87 -61.08 20.31
C GLY A 459 27.42 -61.30 20.80
N ARG A 460 26.85 -60.39 21.59
CA ARG A 460 25.43 -60.29 21.94
C ARG A 460 24.92 -58.92 21.49
N GLY A 461 24.11 -58.89 20.44
CA GLY A 461 23.68 -57.66 19.79
C GLY A 461 22.85 -56.75 20.73
N PRO A 462 23.18 -55.45 20.88
CA PRO A 462 22.30 -54.47 21.50
C PRO A 462 20.97 -54.36 20.74
N ARG A 463 19.85 -54.24 21.44
CA ARG A 463 18.50 -54.17 20.85
C ARG A 463 18.22 -52.75 20.34
N LEU A 464 18.19 -52.56 19.03
CA LEU A 464 17.76 -51.30 18.40
C LEU A 464 16.22 -51.20 18.48
N SER A 465 15.71 -50.10 19.01
CA SER A 465 14.27 -49.83 19.04
C SER A 465 13.84 -49.16 17.73
N PHE A 466 13.21 -49.91 16.82
CA PHE A 466 12.67 -49.36 15.57
C PHE A 466 11.60 -48.28 15.78
N PRO A 467 10.70 -48.38 16.78
CA PRO A 467 9.81 -47.27 17.13
C PRO A 467 10.55 -46.00 17.54
N LEU A 468 11.67 -46.13 18.27
CA LEU A 468 12.51 -44.99 18.62
C LEU A 468 13.14 -44.37 17.37
N LEU A 469 13.68 -45.17 16.45
CA LEU A 469 14.22 -44.66 15.19
C LEU A 469 13.19 -43.93 14.34
N SER A 470 11.98 -44.49 14.25
CA SER A 470 10.86 -43.81 13.61
C SER A 470 10.61 -42.47 14.30
N PHE A 471 10.44 -42.46 15.62
CA PHE A 471 10.22 -41.25 16.41
C PHE A 471 11.29 -40.18 16.21
N LEU A 472 12.57 -40.54 16.18
CA LEU A 472 13.69 -39.62 15.97
C LEU A 472 13.68 -39.02 14.55
N LEU A 473 13.39 -39.83 13.53
CA LEU A 473 13.17 -39.32 12.17
C LEU A 473 11.90 -38.45 12.09
N GLY A 474 10.90 -38.76 12.93
CA GLY A 474 9.71 -37.97 13.15
C GLY A 474 10.00 -36.59 13.73
N LEU A 475 10.92 -36.48 14.69
CA LEU A 475 11.36 -35.18 15.24
C LEU A 475 12.02 -34.31 14.17
N LEU A 476 12.83 -34.91 13.29
CA LEU A 476 13.39 -34.20 12.13
C LEU A 476 12.26 -33.71 11.21
N ALA A 477 11.27 -34.56 10.91
CA ALA A 477 10.12 -34.18 10.09
C ALA A 477 9.27 -33.07 10.74
N ALA A 478 9.11 -33.08 12.07
CA ALA A 478 8.48 -32.01 12.82
C ALA A 478 9.27 -30.69 12.70
N GLY A 479 10.60 -30.75 12.86
CA GLY A 479 11.48 -29.59 12.70
C GLY A 479 11.38 -28.95 11.31
N VAL A 480 11.37 -29.78 10.25
CA VAL A 480 11.14 -29.33 8.86
C VAL A 480 9.76 -28.66 8.73
N ALA A 481 8.70 -29.27 9.26
CA ALA A 481 7.35 -28.71 9.20
C ALA A 481 7.22 -27.38 9.95
N VAL A 482 7.91 -27.23 11.09
CA VAL A 482 7.97 -25.98 11.85
C VAL A 482 8.69 -24.89 11.09
N LEU A 483 9.87 -25.18 10.53
CA LEU A 483 10.63 -24.24 9.71
C LEU A 483 9.84 -23.78 8.47
N ASP A 484 9.10 -24.69 7.83
CA ASP A 484 8.23 -24.35 6.69
C ASP A 484 7.12 -23.36 7.07
N GLY A 485 6.72 -23.32 8.34
CA GLY A 485 5.79 -22.33 8.88
C GLY A 485 6.25 -20.88 8.73
N ALA A 486 7.57 -20.63 8.72
CA ALA A 486 8.16 -19.30 8.62
C ALA A 486 8.26 -18.77 7.17
N VAL A 487 8.28 -19.66 6.16
CA VAL A 487 8.52 -19.29 4.76
C VAL A 487 7.50 -18.27 4.25
N ARG A 488 6.20 -18.58 4.38
CA ARG A 488 5.15 -17.72 3.83
C ARG A 488 5.03 -16.37 4.54
N PRO A 489 5.03 -16.27 5.89
CA PRO A 489 5.01 -14.98 6.57
C PRO A 489 6.20 -14.07 6.21
N VAL A 490 7.40 -14.64 6.09
CA VAL A 490 8.61 -13.86 5.76
C VAL A 490 8.55 -13.35 4.32
N ILE A 491 8.17 -14.20 3.35
CA ILE A 491 7.98 -13.79 1.96
C ILE A 491 6.91 -12.70 1.89
N TRP A 492 5.76 -12.90 2.55
CA TRP A 492 4.66 -11.92 2.57
C TRP A 492 5.11 -10.54 3.04
N ARG A 493 5.86 -10.46 4.16
CA ARG A 493 6.36 -9.17 4.63
C ARG A 493 7.34 -8.54 3.64
N SER A 494 8.26 -9.31 3.08
CA SER A 494 9.22 -8.81 2.10
C SER A 494 8.53 -8.25 0.84
N THR A 495 7.51 -8.94 0.33
CA THR A 495 6.76 -8.51 -0.85
C THR A 495 5.85 -7.32 -0.57
N GLN A 496 5.33 -7.18 0.66
CA GLN A 496 4.56 -5.99 1.05
C GLN A 496 5.37 -4.70 0.93
N PHE A 497 6.68 -4.74 1.18
CA PHE A 497 7.56 -3.57 1.06
C PHE A 497 8.05 -3.31 -0.36
N THR A 498 8.21 -4.35 -1.17
CA THR A 498 8.83 -4.26 -2.50
C THR A 498 7.82 -4.14 -3.65
N SER A 499 6.52 -4.26 -3.36
CA SER A 499 5.47 -4.28 -4.38
C SER A 499 4.65 -3.00 -4.32
N SER A 500 4.42 -2.39 -5.49
CA SER A 500 3.65 -1.15 -5.63
C SER A 500 2.15 -1.29 -5.35
N ASN A 501 1.60 -2.50 -5.39
CA ASN A 501 0.20 -2.76 -5.06
C ASN A 501 -0.03 -4.22 -4.61
N MET A 502 -1.23 -4.48 -4.08
CA MET A 502 -1.62 -5.80 -3.60
C MET A 502 -1.56 -6.89 -4.68
N GLY A 503 -1.95 -6.59 -5.92
CA GLY A 503 -1.91 -7.56 -7.02
C GLY A 503 -0.50 -8.03 -7.36
N VAL A 504 0.45 -7.09 -7.42
CA VAL A 504 1.88 -7.37 -7.62
C VAL A 504 2.45 -8.12 -6.42
N CYS A 505 2.08 -7.72 -5.20
CA CYS A 505 2.48 -8.40 -3.97
C CYS A 505 2.07 -9.88 -3.98
N LEU A 506 0.80 -10.19 -4.27
CA LEU A 506 0.31 -11.57 -4.32
C LEU A 506 1.05 -12.44 -5.33
N ARG A 507 1.37 -11.89 -6.51
CA ARG A 507 2.12 -12.58 -7.56
C ARG A 507 3.56 -12.86 -7.10
N ASN A 508 4.24 -11.86 -6.56
CA ASN A 508 5.60 -12.00 -6.05
C ASN A 508 5.67 -13.03 -4.90
N VAL A 509 4.66 -13.09 -4.03
CA VAL A 509 4.57 -14.11 -2.96
C VAL A 509 4.50 -15.52 -3.56
N GLY A 510 3.67 -15.71 -4.60
CA GLY A 510 3.55 -16.98 -5.30
C GLY A 510 4.87 -17.41 -5.93
N ASP A 511 5.50 -16.51 -6.69
CA ASP A 511 6.76 -16.77 -7.41
C ASP A 511 7.92 -17.07 -6.46
N MET A 512 8.07 -16.30 -5.36
CA MET A 512 9.14 -16.52 -4.37
C MET A 512 8.95 -17.86 -3.64
N HIS A 513 7.71 -18.21 -3.28
CA HIS A 513 7.44 -19.49 -2.63
C HIS A 513 7.72 -20.67 -3.55
N ALA A 514 7.39 -20.54 -4.84
CA ALA A 514 7.73 -21.51 -5.86
C ALA A 514 9.26 -21.63 -6.06
N GLY A 515 9.99 -20.52 -5.94
CA GLY A 515 11.45 -20.51 -5.95
C GLY A 515 12.06 -21.31 -4.80
N VAL A 516 11.54 -21.15 -3.57
CA VAL A 516 11.97 -21.98 -2.41
C VAL A 516 11.73 -23.47 -2.68
N ALA A 517 10.57 -23.84 -3.25
CA ALA A 517 10.25 -25.22 -3.57
C ALA A 517 11.22 -25.81 -4.61
N CYS A 518 11.54 -25.06 -5.67
CA CYS A 518 12.48 -25.48 -6.71
C CYS A 518 13.90 -25.68 -6.15
N TRP A 519 14.41 -24.74 -5.35
CA TRP A 519 15.71 -24.91 -4.68
C TRP A 519 15.74 -26.15 -3.78
N ARG A 520 14.68 -26.39 -3.02
CA ARG A 520 14.57 -27.56 -2.14
C ARG A 520 14.55 -28.86 -2.92
N ASN A 521 13.77 -28.96 -4.00
CA ASN A 521 13.74 -30.16 -4.83
C ASN A 521 15.12 -30.45 -5.47
N LEU A 522 15.81 -29.41 -5.95
CA LEU A 522 17.16 -29.53 -6.51
C LEU A 522 18.14 -30.07 -5.46
N LEU A 523 18.20 -29.44 -4.29
CA LEU A 523 19.12 -29.83 -3.22
C LEU A 523 18.77 -31.18 -2.60
N ALA A 524 17.48 -31.49 -2.43
CA ALA A 524 17.02 -32.79 -1.94
C ALA A 524 17.43 -33.91 -2.90
N GLY A 525 17.31 -33.70 -4.22
CA GLY A 525 17.79 -34.65 -5.21
C GLY A 525 19.29 -34.92 -5.07
N VAL A 526 20.12 -33.87 -4.93
CA VAL A 526 21.56 -34.02 -4.69
C VAL A 526 21.83 -34.82 -3.42
N PHE A 527 21.16 -34.52 -2.31
CA PHE A 527 21.35 -35.22 -1.05
C PHE A 527 20.90 -36.69 -1.09
N VAL A 528 19.81 -37.01 -1.78
CA VAL A 528 19.37 -38.40 -1.96
C VAL A 528 20.41 -39.24 -2.71
N MET A 529 21.21 -38.64 -3.61
CA MET A 529 22.30 -39.34 -4.29
C MET A 529 23.58 -39.43 -3.45
N VAL A 530 23.94 -38.35 -2.75
CA VAL A 530 25.22 -38.24 -2.04
C VAL A 530 25.18 -38.92 -0.67
N LEU A 531 24.09 -38.76 0.08
CA LEU A 531 24.01 -39.22 1.46
C LEU A 531 24.20 -40.74 1.60
N PRO A 532 23.62 -41.61 0.75
CA PRO A 532 23.86 -43.05 0.82
C PRO A 532 25.34 -43.41 0.86
N ASN A 533 26.18 -42.76 0.04
CA ASN A 533 27.63 -42.98 0.01
C ASN A 533 28.31 -42.56 1.32
N ALA A 534 27.89 -41.42 1.89
CA ALA A 534 28.45 -40.91 3.14
C ALA A 534 28.09 -41.81 4.34
N VAL A 535 26.98 -42.55 4.28
CA VAL A 535 26.50 -43.39 5.38
C VAL A 535 26.70 -44.90 5.17
N VAL A 536 27.30 -45.33 4.05
CA VAL A 536 27.65 -46.75 3.81
C VAL A 536 28.54 -47.30 4.92
N VAL A 537 29.51 -46.49 5.37
CA VAL A 537 30.40 -46.84 6.48
C VAL A 537 29.86 -46.22 7.75
N TRP A 538 29.75 -47.02 8.82
CA TRP A 538 29.15 -46.58 10.08
C TRP A 538 29.82 -45.34 10.68
N SER A 539 31.16 -45.24 10.60
CA SER A 539 31.90 -44.04 11.01
C SER A 539 31.57 -42.80 10.17
N GLY A 540 31.22 -43.00 8.90
CA GLY A 540 30.72 -41.96 7.99
C GLY A 540 29.33 -41.43 8.39
N LEU A 541 28.44 -42.28 8.92
CA LEU A 541 27.13 -41.85 9.43
C LEU A 541 27.26 -40.86 10.58
N LYS A 542 28.10 -41.16 11.59
CA LYS A 542 28.32 -40.27 12.74
C LYS A 542 28.92 -38.92 12.32
N SER A 543 29.93 -38.92 11.48
CA SER A 543 30.56 -37.67 11.02
C SER A 543 29.59 -36.82 10.20
N THR A 544 28.80 -37.45 9.33
CA THR A 544 27.81 -36.77 8.49
C THR A 544 26.68 -36.15 9.31
N VAL A 545 26.06 -36.90 10.22
CA VAL A 545 24.93 -36.38 11.04
C VAL A 545 25.38 -35.33 12.05
N VAL A 546 26.59 -35.45 12.62
CA VAL A 546 27.17 -34.40 13.47
C VAL A 546 27.43 -33.15 12.65
N GLY A 547 28.02 -33.28 11.45
CA GLY A 547 28.25 -32.15 10.55
C GLY A 547 26.94 -31.44 10.18
N LEU A 548 25.91 -32.18 9.77
CA LEU A 548 24.61 -31.62 9.41
C LEU A 548 23.91 -30.96 10.61
N GLY A 549 23.90 -31.61 11.78
CA GLY A 549 23.26 -31.08 12.98
C GLY A 549 23.93 -29.82 13.52
N VAL A 550 25.27 -29.81 13.60
CA VAL A 550 26.04 -28.63 14.04
C VAL A 550 25.88 -27.48 13.05
N THR A 551 25.97 -27.77 11.74
CA THR A 551 25.76 -26.74 10.70
C THR A 551 24.36 -26.14 10.81
N GLN A 552 23.32 -26.95 11.04
CA GLN A 552 21.96 -26.44 11.22
C GLN A 552 21.85 -25.52 12.44
N ILE A 553 22.49 -25.85 13.56
CA ILE A 553 22.50 -25.00 14.77
C ILE A 553 23.17 -23.65 14.47
N LEU A 554 24.34 -23.68 13.81
CA LEU A 554 25.07 -22.45 13.46
C LEU A 554 24.28 -21.58 12.49
N VAL A 555 23.72 -22.17 11.44
CA VAL A 555 22.86 -21.47 10.47
C VAL A 555 21.64 -20.90 11.18
N GLY A 556 20.93 -21.69 11.98
CA GLY A 556 19.75 -21.22 12.70
C GLY A 556 20.06 -20.07 13.68
N ALA A 557 21.16 -20.15 14.43
CA ALA A 557 21.58 -19.10 15.35
C ALA A 557 21.97 -17.81 14.61
N GLY A 558 22.79 -17.90 13.57
CA GLY A 558 23.18 -16.75 12.75
C GLY A 558 21.97 -16.09 12.09
N MET A 559 20.99 -16.89 11.68
CA MET A 559 19.79 -16.42 11.01
C MET A 559 18.78 -15.78 11.97
N CYS A 560 18.57 -16.35 13.16
CA CYS A 560 17.82 -15.69 14.22
C CYS A 560 18.45 -14.34 14.58
N GLY A 561 19.79 -14.26 14.67
CA GLY A 561 20.52 -13.01 14.88
C GLY A 561 20.29 -12.01 13.75
N ALA A 562 20.47 -12.42 12.49
CA ALA A 562 20.30 -11.55 11.33
C ALA A 562 18.86 -10.98 11.23
N TRP A 563 17.82 -11.79 11.49
CA TRP A 563 16.45 -11.30 11.50
C TRP A 563 16.15 -10.39 12.68
N TRP A 564 16.72 -10.67 13.85
CA TRP A 564 16.60 -9.81 15.02
C TRP A 564 17.20 -8.42 14.77
N PHE A 565 18.44 -8.36 14.28
CA PHE A 565 19.12 -7.11 13.95
C PHE A 565 18.49 -6.37 12.77
N SER A 566 18.04 -7.08 11.73
CA SER A 566 17.38 -6.46 10.58
C SER A 566 16.04 -5.83 10.94
N ASP A 567 15.31 -6.37 11.90
CA ASP A 567 14.04 -5.80 12.34
C ASP A 567 14.26 -4.57 13.22
N ASP A 568 15.27 -4.60 14.09
CA ASP A 568 15.69 -3.43 14.85
C ASP A 568 16.12 -2.29 13.90
N TYR A 569 16.91 -2.62 12.87
CA TYR A 569 17.30 -1.67 11.83
C TYR A 569 16.11 -1.18 10.98
N ARG A 570 15.13 -2.04 10.64
CA ARG A 570 13.94 -1.68 9.85
C ARG A 570 12.86 -0.94 10.63
N THR A 571 12.71 -1.18 11.92
CA THR A 571 11.82 -0.39 12.78
C THR A 571 12.35 1.04 12.85
N ASN A 572 13.67 1.19 12.86
CA ASN A 572 14.32 2.47 12.69
C ASN A 572 14.17 3.02 11.25
N LEU A 573 14.21 2.20 10.20
CA LEU A 573 14.12 2.66 8.79
C LEU A 573 12.71 2.93 8.25
N ALA A 574 11.69 2.19 8.70
CA ALA A 574 10.29 2.43 8.35
C ALA A 574 9.76 3.72 8.98
N ARG A 575 10.42 4.17 10.05
CA ARG A 575 10.29 5.53 10.56
C ARG A 575 11.00 6.53 9.61
N VAL A 576 12.18 6.21 9.08
CA VAL A 576 13.00 7.07 8.19
C VAL A 576 12.42 7.36 6.78
N GLY A 577 11.38 6.66 6.32
CA GLY A 577 10.81 6.81 4.96
C GLY A 577 9.44 7.47 4.87
N SER A 578 8.88 7.91 5.98
CA SER A 578 7.70 8.80 6.02
C SER A 578 8.24 10.23 6.14
N PRO A 579 7.61 11.28 5.54
CA PRO A 579 7.89 12.64 5.98
C PRO A 579 7.51 12.78 7.46
N MET A 580 8.21 13.64 8.20
CA MET A 580 7.98 13.89 9.62
C MET A 580 6.48 13.99 9.92
N GLU A 581 5.99 13.01 10.67
CA GLU A 581 4.58 12.96 11.03
C GLU A 581 4.29 14.13 11.98
N PRO A 582 3.17 14.87 11.77
CA PRO A 582 2.70 15.84 12.75
C PRO A 582 2.72 15.25 14.16
N ASP A 583 2.88 16.08 15.19
CA ASP A 583 2.71 15.62 16.56
C ASP A 583 1.24 15.17 16.74
N GLU A 584 1.02 13.86 16.62
CA GLU A 584 -0.32 13.27 16.70
C GLU A 584 -1.05 13.63 18.00
N ARG A 585 -0.32 13.88 19.09
CA ARG A 585 -0.91 14.30 20.36
C ARG A 585 -1.59 15.65 20.21
N ILE A 586 -0.96 16.56 19.46
CA ILE A 586 -1.50 17.89 19.14
C ILE A 586 -2.67 17.75 18.18
N GLU A 587 -2.54 16.94 17.14
CA GLU A 587 -3.63 16.71 16.17
C GLU A 587 -4.90 16.21 16.86
N LEU A 588 -4.78 15.25 17.77
CA LEU A 588 -5.91 14.74 18.57
C LEU A 588 -6.58 15.85 19.37
N VAL A 589 -5.82 16.71 20.05
CA VAL A 589 -6.38 17.83 20.83
C VAL A 589 -7.05 18.85 19.92
N GLN A 590 -6.39 19.24 18.83
CA GLN A 590 -6.91 20.24 17.89
C GLN A 590 -8.18 19.76 17.19
N ARG A 591 -8.25 18.47 16.82
CA ARG A 591 -9.46 17.85 16.28
C ARG A 591 -10.64 18.00 17.24
N ARG A 592 -10.45 17.71 18.54
CA ARG A 592 -11.51 17.86 19.54
C ARG A 592 -11.90 19.32 19.79
N ARG A 593 -10.95 20.26 19.71
CA ARG A 593 -11.25 21.70 19.77
C ARG A 593 -12.11 22.14 18.58
N GLY A 594 -11.75 21.72 17.37
CA GLY A 594 -12.52 22.02 16.16
C GLY A 594 -13.94 21.47 16.23
N GLU A 595 -14.13 20.24 16.69
CA GLU A 595 -15.46 19.65 16.91
C GLU A 595 -16.31 20.46 17.91
N LEU A 596 -15.70 20.94 19.01
CA LEU A 596 -16.41 21.78 20.00
C LEU A 596 -16.84 23.13 19.42
N TRP A 597 -16.00 23.72 18.57
CA TRP A 597 -16.31 24.96 17.89
C TRP A 597 -17.40 24.77 16.82
N GLU A 598 -17.37 23.66 16.09
CA GLU A 598 -18.45 23.29 15.15
C GLU A 598 -19.78 23.08 15.90
N ASP A 599 -19.76 22.43 17.07
CA ASP A 599 -20.94 22.30 17.94
C ASP A 599 -21.50 23.68 18.35
N GLN A 600 -20.64 24.66 18.65
CA GLN A 600 -21.03 26.05 18.97
C GLN A 600 -21.60 26.80 17.76
N LEU A 601 -20.97 26.68 16.59
CA LEU A 601 -21.44 27.29 15.35
C LEU A 601 -22.82 26.77 14.96
N ASN A 602 -23.01 25.45 15.06
CA ASN A 602 -24.29 24.79 14.79
C ASN A 602 -25.37 25.24 15.79
N GLU A 603 -25.02 25.47 17.05
CA GLU A 603 -25.95 26.01 18.04
C GLU A 603 -26.34 27.47 17.74
N ALA A 604 -25.39 28.32 17.37
CA ALA A 604 -25.65 29.70 16.96
C ALA A 604 -26.55 29.77 15.72
N HIS A 605 -26.37 28.83 14.77
CA HIS A 605 -27.23 28.66 13.61
C HIS A 605 -28.64 28.20 14.00
N ARG A 606 -28.78 27.12 14.79
CA ARG A 606 -30.08 26.55 15.19
C ARG A 606 -30.91 27.50 16.05
N SER A 607 -30.26 28.27 16.91
CA SER A 607 -30.92 29.25 17.79
C SER A 607 -31.31 30.55 17.09
N GLY A 608 -30.90 30.76 15.82
CA GLY A 608 -31.18 31.96 15.04
C GLY A 608 -30.30 33.17 15.39
N LYS A 609 -29.53 33.11 16.49
CA LYS A 609 -28.64 34.18 16.97
C LYS A 609 -27.61 34.62 15.94
N LEU A 610 -27.14 33.68 15.12
CA LEU A 610 -26.21 33.97 14.02
C LEU A 610 -26.78 35.01 13.05
N TYR A 611 -28.06 34.85 12.66
CA TYR A 611 -28.70 35.73 11.68
C TYR A 611 -29.02 37.10 12.24
N GLU A 612 -29.47 37.16 13.50
CA GLU A 612 -29.70 38.43 14.21
C GLU A 612 -28.41 39.25 14.31
N TRP A 613 -27.29 38.58 14.62
CA TRP A 613 -25.98 39.21 14.70
C TRP A 613 -25.49 39.73 13.35
N VAL A 614 -25.53 38.89 12.30
CA VAL A 614 -25.07 39.28 10.95
C VAL A 614 -25.96 40.39 10.36
N SER A 615 -27.27 40.32 10.58
CA SER A 615 -28.22 41.37 10.17
C SER A 615 -27.87 42.74 10.76
N GLY A 616 -27.28 42.77 11.96
CA GLY A 616 -26.81 43.99 12.60
C GLY A 616 -25.74 44.77 11.82
N PHE A 617 -25.03 44.13 10.88
CA PHE A 617 -24.07 44.79 9.98
C PHE A 617 -24.71 45.33 8.70
N HIS A 618 -25.95 44.93 8.39
CA HIS A 618 -26.68 45.47 7.25
C HIS A 618 -27.17 46.89 7.56
N PRO A 619 -26.97 47.88 6.66
CA PRO A 619 -27.40 49.27 6.90
C PRO A 619 -28.86 49.39 7.34
N ASP A 620 -29.75 48.62 6.72
CA ASP A 620 -31.20 48.60 7.02
C ASP A 620 -31.62 47.53 8.05
N ARG A 621 -30.66 46.77 8.61
CA ARG A 621 -30.92 45.60 9.48
C ARG A 621 -31.91 44.60 8.88
N THR A 622 -31.80 44.38 7.57
CA THR A 622 -32.64 43.44 6.82
C THR A 622 -32.45 42.02 7.36
N PRO A 623 -33.52 41.23 7.55
CA PRO A 623 -33.39 39.82 7.92
C PRO A 623 -32.58 39.05 6.88
N CYS A 624 -31.90 38.00 7.34
CA CYS A 624 -31.05 37.18 6.49
C CYS A 624 -31.18 35.69 6.82
N ARG A 625 -30.73 34.85 5.88
CA ARG A 625 -30.70 33.40 5.98
C ARG A 625 -29.48 32.84 5.27
N LEU A 626 -29.17 31.56 5.49
CA LEU A 626 -28.18 30.87 4.66
C LEU A 626 -28.70 30.69 3.23
N ALA A 627 -27.88 30.99 2.24
CA ALA A 627 -28.18 30.76 0.84
C ALA A 627 -28.06 29.26 0.46
N SER A 628 -27.18 28.53 1.15
CA SER A 628 -26.98 27.08 1.03
C SER A 628 -26.91 26.46 2.42
N GLN A 629 -27.42 25.22 2.58
CA GLN A 629 -27.25 24.47 3.83
C GLN A 629 -25.81 23.98 4.02
N ASP A 630 -25.01 23.94 2.95
CA ASP A 630 -23.62 23.51 3.00
C ASP A 630 -22.70 24.67 3.39
N LEU A 631 -21.92 24.47 4.45
CA LEU A 631 -20.81 25.35 4.82
C LEU A 631 -19.69 25.24 3.78
N CYS A 632 -19.17 26.39 3.33
CA CYS A 632 -18.00 26.44 2.48
C CYS A 632 -16.74 26.27 3.36
N TYR A 633 -16.30 25.03 3.56
CA TYR A 633 -15.07 24.77 4.32
C TYR A 633 -13.82 24.93 3.44
N GLY A 634 -12.92 25.82 3.85
CA GLY A 634 -11.53 25.85 3.42
C GLY A 634 -10.61 25.14 4.42
N SER A 635 -9.31 25.17 4.14
CA SER A 635 -8.28 24.59 5.02
C SER A 635 -8.27 25.27 6.40
N TYR A 636 -8.36 26.61 6.42
CA TYR A 636 -8.26 27.42 7.64
C TYR A 636 -9.53 28.15 8.05
N ASN A 637 -10.56 28.22 7.19
CA ASN A 637 -11.75 29.04 7.45
C ASN A 637 -13.02 28.30 7.07
N ALA A 638 -14.10 28.59 7.80
CA ALA A 638 -15.46 28.25 7.39
C ALA A 638 -16.13 29.50 6.81
N GLY A 639 -16.70 29.36 5.61
CA GLY A 639 -17.48 30.37 4.93
C GLY A 639 -18.97 30.04 4.99
N LEU A 640 -19.79 31.03 5.33
CA LEU A 640 -21.25 30.95 5.31
C LEU A 640 -21.79 31.97 4.32
N GLU A 641 -22.45 31.50 3.26
CA GLU A 641 -23.12 32.37 2.31
C GLU A 641 -24.44 32.87 2.92
N ILE A 642 -24.51 34.18 3.14
CA ILE A 642 -25.64 34.88 3.74
C ILE A 642 -26.43 35.58 2.64
N LEU A 643 -27.72 35.26 2.55
CA LEU A 643 -28.69 35.91 1.66
C LEU A 643 -29.64 36.77 2.48
N PHE A 644 -29.66 38.07 2.18
CA PHE A 644 -30.59 39.03 2.74
C PHE A 644 -31.91 39.05 1.93
N ASP A 645 -33.00 39.45 2.58
CA ASP A 645 -34.33 39.49 1.95
C ASP A 645 -34.44 40.48 0.77
N ASP A 646 -33.54 41.47 0.71
CA ASP A 646 -33.42 42.42 -0.40
C ASP A 646 -32.66 41.85 -1.63
N GLY A 647 -32.17 40.62 -1.54
CA GLY A 647 -31.40 39.93 -2.57
C GLY A 647 -29.89 40.13 -2.47
N THR A 648 -29.40 40.93 -1.53
CA THR A 648 -27.96 41.11 -1.26
C THR A 648 -27.36 39.81 -0.74
N LYS A 649 -26.13 39.50 -1.19
CA LYS A 649 -25.38 38.30 -0.76
C LYS A 649 -24.03 38.67 -0.19
N TRP A 650 -23.76 38.22 1.04
CA TRP A 650 -22.47 38.36 1.71
C TRP A 650 -21.89 37.00 2.09
N LEU A 651 -20.58 36.95 2.30
CA LEU A 651 -19.87 35.81 2.86
C LEU A 651 -19.39 36.14 4.27
N LEU A 652 -19.87 35.42 5.27
CA LEU A 652 -19.30 35.42 6.61
C LEU A 652 -18.17 34.37 6.65
N ARG A 653 -16.95 34.79 6.96
CA ARG A 653 -15.79 33.91 7.14
C ARG A 653 -15.33 33.90 8.58
N LEU A 654 -15.10 32.71 9.10
CA LEU A 654 -14.61 32.45 10.45
C LEU A 654 -13.37 31.55 10.39
N PRO A 655 -12.24 31.92 11.01
CA PRO A 655 -11.12 31.00 11.19
C PRO A 655 -11.57 29.76 11.97
N ARG A 656 -11.16 28.59 11.49
CA ARG A 656 -11.52 27.30 12.09
C ARG A 656 -10.64 27.04 13.31
N VAL A 657 -11.28 26.97 14.47
CA VAL A 657 -10.61 26.50 15.70
C VAL A 657 -10.09 25.08 15.48
N GLY A 658 -8.87 24.81 15.95
CA GLY A 658 -8.17 23.55 15.69
C GLY A 658 -7.46 23.46 14.34
N LYS A 659 -7.66 24.43 13.43
CA LYS A 659 -6.87 24.59 12.20
C LYS A 659 -6.04 25.87 12.20
N VAL A 660 -6.50 26.90 12.90
CA VAL A 660 -5.75 28.11 13.22
C VAL A 660 -5.54 28.17 14.72
N HIS A 661 -4.33 28.50 15.17
CA HIS A 661 -4.05 28.66 16.59
C HIS A 661 -4.82 29.86 17.18
N ASP A 662 -5.54 29.65 18.29
CA ASP A 662 -6.50 30.62 18.85
C ASP A 662 -5.86 31.99 19.18
N GLU A 663 -4.60 31.98 19.65
CA GLU A 663 -3.85 33.20 19.99
C GLU A 663 -3.59 34.09 18.78
N TYR A 664 -3.35 33.50 17.60
CA TYR A 664 -2.93 34.21 16.39
C TYR A 664 -4.08 34.41 15.39
N ALA A 665 -5.24 33.78 15.61
CA ALA A 665 -6.39 33.91 14.72
C ALA A 665 -6.85 35.37 14.55
N GLY A 666 -6.75 36.19 15.61
CA GLY A 666 -7.07 37.61 15.55
C GLY A 666 -6.10 38.40 14.68
N GLU A 667 -4.79 38.19 14.87
CA GLU A 667 -3.72 38.79 14.06
C GLU A 667 -3.87 38.41 12.58
N LYS A 668 -4.20 37.13 12.30
CA LYS A 668 -4.46 36.63 10.94
C LYS A 668 -5.58 37.41 10.26
N VAL A 669 -6.75 37.51 10.88
CA VAL A 669 -7.91 38.18 10.28
C VAL A 669 -7.65 39.69 10.11
N ALA A 670 -7.06 40.34 11.10
CA ALA A 670 -6.74 41.76 11.02
C ALA A 670 -5.79 42.06 9.84
N THR A 671 -4.76 41.22 9.67
CA THR A 671 -3.78 41.35 8.60
C THR A 671 -4.40 41.13 7.22
N GLU A 672 -5.21 40.08 7.07
CA GLU A 672 -5.92 39.79 5.82
C GLU A 672 -6.86 40.95 5.42
N VAL A 673 -7.60 41.50 6.38
CA VAL A 673 -8.48 42.66 6.16
C VAL A 673 -7.66 43.90 5.76
N ALA A 674 -6.52 44.15 6.41
CA ALA A 674 -5.63 45.27 6.07
C ALA A 674 -5.16 45.21 4.62
N ILE A 675 -4.70 44.03 4.18
CA ILE A 675 -4.22 43.79 2.82
C ILE A 675 -5.35 43.94 1.80
N ILE A 676 -6.55 43.38 2.07
CA ILE A 676 -7.70 43.52 1.16
C ILE A 676 -8.06 45.01 0.98
N HIS A 677 -8.10 45.80 2.06
CA HIS A 677 -8.37 47.24 1.98
C HIS A 677 -7.29 47.96 1.17
N LEU A 678 -6.02 47.64 1.41
CA LEU A 678 -4.90 48.27 0.71
C LEU A 678 -4.93 47.93 -0.79
N VAL A 679 -5.10 46.67 -1.15
CA VAL A 679 -5.20 46.21 -2.54
C VAL A 679 -6.37 46.88 -3.25
N ARG A 680 -7.54 46.96 -2.59
CA ARG A 680 -8.73 47.63 -3.16
C ARG A 680 -8.52 49.13 -3.39
N ARG A 681 -7.76 49.79 -2.51
CA ARG A 681 -7.52 51.25 -2.56
C ARG A 681 -6.47 51.63 -3.60
N GLU A 682 -5.38 50.86 -3.67
CA GLU A 682 -4.19 51.23 -4.45
C GLU A 682 -4.09 50.52 -5.81
N THR A 683 -4.94 49.52 -6.08
CA THR A 683 -4.88 48.72 -7.31
C THR A 683 -6.24 48.60 -8.00
N LYS A 684 -6.24 48.06 -9.22
CA LYS A 684 -7.46 47.71 -9.96
C LYS A 684 -7.84 46.23 -9.81
N ILE A 685 -7.19 45.51 -8.89
CA ILE A 685 -7.42 44.08 -8.68
C ILE A 685 -8.82 43.91 -8.06
N PRO A 686 -9.68 43.03 -8.61
CA PRO A 686 -11.04 42.85 -8.13
C PRO A 686 -11.06 42.03 -6.84
N VAL A 687 -10.87 42.69 -5.69
CA VAL A 687 -11.02 42.07 -4.35
C VAL A 687 -12.39 42.41 -3.74
N PRO A 688 -13.01 41.51 -2.94
CA PRO A 688 -14.26 41.77 -2.25
C PRO A 688 -14.21 42.99 -1.33
N GLU A 689 -15.35 43.67 -1.16
CA GLU A 689 -15.48 44.71 -0.15
C GLU A 689 -15.77 44.09 1.21
N ILE A 690 -15.05 44.55 2.25
CA ILE A 690 -15.31 44.14 3.64
C ILE A 690 -16.45 44.97 4.21
N LYS A 691 -17.52 44.32 4.67
CA LYS A 691 -18.71 44.94 5.27
C LYS A 691 -18.63 45.02 6.78
N GLY A 692 -17.91 44.09 7.40
CA GLY A 692 -17.66 44.07 8.84
C GLY A 692 -16.58 43.07 9.19
N TRP A 693 -15.84 43.30 10.26
CA TRP A 693 -14.86 42.34 10.77
C TRP A 693 -14.60 42.62 12.24
N GLY A 694 -14.01 41.66 12.94
CA GLY A 694 -13.63 41.84 14.33
C GLY A 694 -12.80 40.69 14.88
N ILE A 695 -12.15 40.94 16.01
CA ILE A 695 -11.41 39.90 16.76
C ILE A 695 -12.34 39.09 17.66
N ALA A 696 -11.81 38.01 18.25
CA ALA A 696 -12.57 37.08 19.09
C ALA A 696 -13.37 37.78 20.21
N ALA A 697 -12.76 38.78 20.87
CA ALA A 697 -13.41 39.54 21.95
C ALA A 697 -14.62 40.38 21.49
N GLN A 698 -14.73 40.65 20.18
CA GLN A 698 -15.81 41.44 19.58
C GLN A 698 -16.92 40.55 18.99
N ASN A 699 -16.76 39.23 19.03
CA ASN A 699 -17.76 38.30 18.55
C ASN A 699 -18.68 37.84 19.70
N PRO A 700 -19.93 38.33 19.78
CA PRO A 700 -20.85 38.02 20.88
C PRO A 700 -21.30 36.55 20.90
N LEU A 701 -21.04 35.80 19.83
CA LEU A 701 -21.36 34.37 19.72
C LEU A 701 -20.22 33.47 20.20
N GLU A 702 -19.09 34.05 20.62
CA GLU A 702 -17.89 33.31 21.05
C GLU A 702 -17.31 32.38 19.97
N LEU A 703 -17.58 32.66 18.68
CA LEU A 703 -17.10 31.85 17.55
C LEU A 703 -15.68 32.23 17.08
N GLY A 704 -14.99 33.12 17.79
CA GLY A 704 -13.67 33.63 17.42
C GLY A 704 -13.72 34.86 16.50
N PRO A 705 -12.58 35.25 15.90
CA PRO A 705 -12.51 36.36 14.96
C PRO A 705 -13.39 36.12 13.73
N PHE A 706 -13.77 37.18 13.01
CA PHE A 706 -14.63 37.06 11.85
C PHE A 706 -14.39 38.17 10.82
N MET A 707 -14.75 37.90 9.59
CA MET A 707 -14.90 38.91 8.54
C MET A 707 -16.16 38.64 7.71
N ILE A 708 -16.85 39.69 7.32
CA ILE A 708 -18.04 39.71 6.48
C ILE A 708 -17.68 40.53 5.26
N MET A 709 -17.89 39.97 4.08
CA MET A 709 -17.52 40.62 2.82
C MET A 709 -18.52 40.32 1.71
N ASP A 710 -18.43 41.07 0.62
CA ASP A 710 -19.24 40.81 -0.57
C ASP A 710 -19.04 39.38 -1.09
N TYR A 711 -20.13 38.73 -1.46
CA TYR A 711 -20.07 37.47 -2.19
C TYR A 711 -19.93 37.73 -3.70
N ILE A 712 -18.90 37.17 -4.33
CA ILE A 712 -18.68 37.34 -5.78
C ILE A 712 -19.70 36.49 -6.54
N GLN A 713 -20.69 37.15 -7.14
CA GLN A 713 -21.81 36.48 -7.79
C GLN A 713 -21.48 36.00 -9.21
N GLY A 714 -21.98 34.82 -9.56
CA GLY A 714 -21.93 34.29 -10.93
C GLY A 714 -20.55 33.80 -11.40
N GLY A 715 -19.53 33.83 -10.54
CA GLY A 715 -18.18 33.36 -10.85
C GLY A 715 -17.95 31.89 -10.51
N VAL A 716 -16.92 31.31 -11.12
CA VAL A 716 -16.44 29.94 -10.85
C VAL A 716 -15.02 30.03 -10.30
N SER A 717 -14.77 29.34 -9.18
CA SER A 717 -13.42 29.23 -8.61
C SER A 717 -12.49 28.50 -9.57
N LEU A 718 -11.33 29.11 -9.83
CA LEU A 718 -10.33 28.54 -10.71
C LEU A 718 -9.69 27.28 -10.11
N ASP A 719 -9.63 27.16 -8.77
CA ASP A 719 -9.27 25.91 -8.09
C ASP A 719 -10.14 24.74 -8.57
N LYS A 720 -11.46 24.90 -8.58
CA LYS A 720 -12.40 23.86 -9.04
C LYS A 720 -12.34 23.56 -10.54
N LEU A 721 -11.87 24.51 -11.35
CA LEU A 721 -11.76 24.34 -12.81
C LEU A 721 -10.45 23.68 -13.23
N LEU A 722 -9.36 24.05 -12.55
CA LEU A 722 -7.99 23.65 -12.88
C LEU A 722 -7.55 22.41 -12.12
N ASN A 723 -8.10 22.15 -10.95
CA ASN A 723 -7.84 20.93 -10.20
C ASN A 723 -8.60 19.75 -10.83
N ASP A 724 -7.95 18.59 -10.88
CA ASP A 724 -8.62 17.33 -11.15
C ASP A 724 -9.26 16.82 -9.85
N PRO A 725 -10.60 16.89 -9.70
CA PRO A 725 -11.29 16.53 -8.47
C PRO A 725 -11.09 15.05 -8.09
N ASP A 726 -10.70 14.19 -9.03
CA ASP A 726 -10.44 12.77 -8.81
C ASP A 726 -8.97 12.47 -8.44
N SER A 727 -8.08 13.47 -8.48
CA SER A 727 -6.63 13.28 -8.24
C SER A 727 -6.25 13.16 -6.76
N GLY A 728 -7.10 13.64 -5.84
CA GLY A 728 -6.79 13.73 -4.41
C GLY A 728 -5.66 14.72 -4.05
N THR A 729 -5.15 15.48 -5.03
CA THR A 729 -4.09 16.49 -4.86
C THR A 729 -4.62 17.86 -5.31
N ARG A 730 -3.85 18.94 -5.08
CA ARG A 730 -4.12 20.24 -5.72
C ARG A 730 -3.46 20.38 -7.10
N LEU A 731 -2.91 19.30 -7.66
CA LEU A 731 -2.19 19.37 -8.93
C LEU A 731 -3.12 19.78 -10.07
N LEU A 732 -2.61 20.71 -10.88
CA LEU A 732 -3.23 21.14 -12.13
C LEU A 732 -3.56 19.93 -13.04
N ARG A 733 -4.80 19.82 -13.53
CA ARG A 733 -5.26 18.74 -14.45
C ARG A 733 -4.44 18.70 -15.74
N LYS A 734 -4.28 17.52 -16.35
CA LYS A 734 -3.28 17.29 -17.43
C LYS A 734 -3.74 17.69 -18.83
N ASP A 735 -5.04 17.87 -19.03
CA ASP A 735 -5.71 18.11 -20.31
C ASP A 735 -5.82 19.60 -20.71
N LEU A 736 -5.15 20.50 -19.97
CA LEU A 736 -5.15 21.93 -20.25
C LEU A 736 -4.24 22.27 -21.43
N SER A 737 -4.77 23.08 -22.34
CA SER A 737 -3.99 23.67 -23.44
C SER A 737 -3.06 24.78 -22.93
N ASP A 738 -1.97 25.01 -23.66
CA ASP A 738 -1.06 26.12 -23.34
C ASP A 738 -1.75 27.48 -23.53
N GLU A 739 -2.74 27.58 -24.44
CA GLU A 739 -3.51 28.81 -24.69
C GLU A 739 -4.41 29.19 -23.51
N GLU A 740 -5.09 28.22 -22.89
CA GLU A 740 -5.87 28.43 -21.66
C GLU A 740 -4.97 28.92 -20.53
N MET A 741 -3.82 28.25 -20.33
CA MET A 741 -2.87 28.62 -19.27
C MET A 741 -2.23 29.99 -19.51
N GLU A 742 -1.89 30.31 -20.75
CA GLU A 742 -1.36 31.62 -21.12
C GLU A 742 -2.38 32.74 -20.83
N THR A 743 -3.66 32.52 -21.14
CA THR A 743 -4.74 33.49 -20.86
C THR A 743 -4.86 33.80 -19.36
N ILE A 744 -4.74 32.77 -18.52
CA ILE A 744 -4.79 32.90 -17.05
C ILE A 744 -3.52 33.60 -16.54
N TYR A 745 -2.34 33.14 -16.98
CA TYR A 745 -1.06 33.71 -16.57
C TYR A 745 -0.92 35.18 -16.96
N ARG A 746 -1.48 35.60 -18.10
CA ARG A 746 -1.40 37.00 -18.54
C ARG A 746 -2.17 37.94 -17.61
N GLN A 747 -3.39 37.55 -17.21
CA GLN A 747 -4.18 38.31 -16.26
C GLN A 747 -3.53 38.34 -14.87
N PHE A 748 -3.01 37.19 -14.42
CA PHE A 748 -2.38 37.10 -13.12
C PHE A 748 -1.04 37.84 -13.04
N ALA A 749 -0.23 37.81 -14.11
CA ALA A 749 0.97 38.64 -14.24
C ALA A 749 0.63 40.14 -14.10
N GLY A 750 -0.47 40.59 -14.71
CA GLY A 750 -0.98 41.95 -14.53
C GLY A 750 -1.36 42.30 -13.09
N PHE A 751 -1.81 41.33 -12.28
CA PHE A 751 -2.06 41.52 -10.84
C PHE A 751 -0.75 41.57 -10.05
N LEU A 752 0.18 40.65 -10.32
CA LEU A 752 1.50 40.63 -9.67
C LEU A 752 2.27 41.93 -9.92
N LEU A 753 2.21 42.49 -11.14
CA LEU A 753 2.83 43.78 -11.47
C LEU A 753 2.18 44.97 -10.73
N GLN A 754 0.88 44.91 -10.43
CA GLN A 754 0.22 45.93 -9.62
C GLN A 754 0.61 45.83 -8.15
N LEU A 755 0.64 44.61 -7.60
CA LEU A 755 1.08 44.38 -6.22
C LEU A 755 2.55 44.74 -6.01
N PHE A 756 3.41 44.44 -6.98
CA PHE A 756 4.84 44.74 -6.89
C PHE A 756 5.16 46.24 -6.87
N LYS A 757 4.24 47.11 -7.33
CA LYS A 757 4.41 48.57 -7.26
C LYS A 757 4.20 49.14 -5.86
N LEU A 758 3.68 48.35 -4.92
CA LEU A 758 3.46 48.77 -3.54
C LEU A 758 4.76 48.53 -2.75
N ASP A 759 5.41 49.61 -2.33
CA ASP A 759 6.65 49.62 -1.56
C ASP A 759 6.41 49.91 -0.09
N PHE A 760 7.21 49.28 0.77
CA PHE A 760 7.17 49.43 2.22
C PHE A 760 8.57 49.54 2.81
N ASP A 761 8.66 50.16 3.99
CA ASP A 761 9.94 50.49 4.65
C ASP A 761 10.46 49.40 5.59
N HIS A 762 9.63 48.43 5.99
CA HIS A 762 10.01 47.34 6.90
C HIS A 762 9.27 46.04 6.59
N ILE A 763 9.86 44.90 6.96
CA ILE A 763 9.24 43.57 6.88
C ILE A 763 8.39 43.35 8.14
N GLY A 764 7.13 42.93 7.99
CA GLY A 764 6.23 42.79 9.14
C GLY A 764 4.76 42.67 8.77
N ALA A 765 3.88 42.89 9.74
CA ALA A 765 2.45 43.03 9.50
C ALA A 765 2.11 44.44 8.95
N PRO A 766 1.13 44.56 8.03
CA PRO A 766 0.63 45.85 7.57
C PRO A 766 -0.08 46.62 8.71
N GLU A 767 -0.22 47.93 8.54
CA GLU A 767 -0.96 48.77 9.49
C GLU A 767 -2.42 48.32 9.62
N SER A 768 -2.92 48.30 10.86
CA SER A 768 -4.31 47.93 11.15
C SER A 768 -5.28 48.94 10.53
N PRO A 769 -6.33 48.48 9.81
CA PRO A 769 -7.37 49.35 9.28
C PRO A 769 -8.27 49.93 10.37
N ASN A 770 -8.21 49.40 11.60
CA ASN A 770 -8.87 49.98 12.76
C ASN A 770 -7.84 50.64 13.68
N PRO A 771 -7.82 51.99 13.78
CA PRO A 771 -6.84 52.71 14.58
C PRO A 771 -6.92 52.42 16.09
N ASN A 772 -8.02 51.83 16.57
CA ASN A 772 -8.20 51.46 17.98
C ASN A 772 -7.67 50.04 18.30
N LEU A 773 -7.23 49.28 17.30
CA LEU A 773 -6.70 47.93 17.46
C LEU A 773 -5.21 47.90 17.06
N HIS A 774 -4.34 47.76 18.05
CA HIS A 774 -2.90 47.57 17.85
C HIS A 774 -2.52 46.10 18.04
N PHE A 775 -1.85 45.52 17.06
CA PHE A 775 -1.29 44.17 17.12
C PHE A 775 0.23 44.22 16.85
N PRO A 776 0.99 43.19 17.26
CA PRO A 776 2.43 43.12 16.98
C PRO A 776 2.72 43.21 15.48
N THR A 777 3.77 43.94 15.08
CA THR A 777 4.16 44.10 13.66
C THR A 777 4.93 42.90 13.10
N ARG A 778 4.86 41.73 13.74
CA ARG A 778 5.56 40.52 13.28
C ARG A 778 4.94 39.98 11.98
N PRO A 779 5.73 39.42 11.05
CA PRO A 779 5.16 38.73 9.89
C PRO A 779 4.52 37.41 10.34
N LEU A 780 3.23 37.26 10.08
CA LEU A 780 2.50 36.03 10.38
C LEU A 780 2.61 35.06 9.19
N THR A 781 3.79 34.44 9.05
CA THR A 781 4.08 33.52 7.94
C THR A 781 3.31 32.22 8.09
N TRP A 782 2.98 31.60 6.96
CA TRP A 782 2.36 30.29 6.94
C TRP A 782 3.28 29.23 7.55
N LYS A 783 4.59 29.28 7.28
CA LYS A 783 5.59 28.38 7.86
C LYS A 783 5.53 28.36 9.38
N ALA A 784 5.66 29.53 10.03
CA ALA A 784 5.66 29.60 11.48
C ALA A 784 4.35 29.07 12.09
N HIS A 785 3.22 29.35 11.43
CA HIS A 785 1.93 28.79 11.83
C HIS A 785 1.87 27.27 11.65
N ASP A 786 2.33 26.73 10.52
CA ASP A 786 2.33 25.30 10.24
C ASP A 786 3.19 24.53 11.25
N ILE A 787 4.38 25.04 11.57
CA ILE A 787 5.28 24.50 12.61
C ILE A 787 4.59 24.46 13.98
N LEU A 788 3.91 25.54 14.35
CA LEU A 788 3.15 25.59 15.61
C LEU A 788 1.95 24.64 15.59
N HIS A 789 1.19 24.60 14.50
CA HIS A 789 -0.03 23.83 14.37
C HIS A 789 0.25 22.32 14.35
N THR A 790 1.28 21.90 13.61
CA THR A 790 1.63 20.49 13.40
C THR A 790 2.63 19.98 14.44
N GLY A 791 3.59 20.80 14.84
CA GLY A 791 4.69 20.41 15.73
C GLY A 791 4.58 20.94 17.16
N GLY A 792 3.69 21.89 17.43
CA GLY A 792 3.54 22.51 18.76
C GLY A 792 4.67 23.45 19.14
N VAL A 793 5.49 23.87 18.18
CA VAL A 793 6.67 24.70 18.43
C VAL A 793 6.38 26.13 18.02
N ASN A 794 6.46 27.07 18.95
CA ASN A 794 6.26 28.48 18.66
C ASN A 794 7.57 29.13 18.21
N THR A 795 7.70 29.37 16.89
CA THR A 795 8.90 29.93 16.27
C THR A 795 8.78 31.42 15.92
N PHE A 796 7.69 32.09 16.34
CA PHE A 796 7.46 33.52 16.03
C PHE A 796 8.44 34.46 16.75
N GLY A 797 8.86 34.11 17.97
CA GLY A 797 9.72 34.94 18.82
C GLY A 797 9.16 36.33 19.18
N ASP A 798 9.96 37.16 19.87
CA ASP A 798 9.65 38.59 20.05
C ASP A 798 10.08 39.36 18.80
N ARG A 799 9.11 39.56 17.90
CA ARG A 799 9.26 40.27 16.62
C ARG A 799 8.24 41.39 16.48
N SER A 800 7.88 41.99 17.61
CA SER A 800 6.92 43.10 17.72
C SER A 800 7.29 44.37 16.96
N LYS A 801 8.48 44.43 16.33
CA LYS A 801 8.98 45.54 15.50
C LYS A 801 9.26 45.14 14.03
N GLY A 802 8.98 43.91 13.63
CA GLY A 802 9.32 43.41 12.29
C GLY A 802 10.83 43.21 12.07
N PHE A 803 11.27 43.22 10.81
CA PHE A 803 12.67 43.09 10.39
C PHE A 803 13.11 44.29 9.56
N SER A 804 14.39 44.63 9.68
CA SER A 804 15.00 45.78 9.00
C SER A 804 15.70 45.43 7.69
N SER A 805 15.98 44.13 7.47
CA SER A 805 16.63 43.64 6.26
C SER A 805 16.17 42.22 5.90
N THR A 806 16.34 41.87 4.62
CA THR A 806 16.07 40.54 4.08
C THR A 806 17.00 39.50 4.68
N THR A 807 18.27 39.83 4.90
CA THR A 807 19.23 38.93 5.56
C THR A 807 18.77 38.53 6.96
N GLU A 808 18.33 39.50 7.77
CA GLU A 808 17.81 39.27 9.12
C GLU A 808 16.55 38.38 9.11
N TYR A 809 15.66 38.64 8.14
CA TYR A 809 14.45 37.83 7.95
C TYR A 809 14.77 36.39 7.54
N PHE A 810 15.63 36.18 6.55
CA PHE A 810 15.98 34.83 6.08
C PHE A 810 16.72 34.01 7.14
N ASP A 811 17.66 34.61 7.88
CA ASP A 811 18.36 33.93 8.97
C ASP A 811 17.37 33.46 10.06
N HIS A 812 16.39 34.31 10.39
CA HIS A 812 15.32 33.95 11.31
C HIS A 812 14.46 32.79 10.80
N VAL A 813 13.99 32.86 9.54
CA VAL A 813 13.07 31.88 8.96
C VAL A 813 13.74 30.51 8.75
N VAL A 814 15.01 30.45 8.29
CA VAL A 814 15.79 29.19 8.24
C VAL A 814 16.00 28.60 9.64
N GLY A 815 16.10 29.45 10.66
CA GLY A 815 16.19 29.04 12.05
C GLY A 815 15.03 28.18 12.54
N GLN A 816 13.84 28.38 11.99
CA GLN A 816 12.60 27.76 12.46
C GLN A 816 12.58 26.23 12.26
N ASP A 817 13.12 25.72 11.14
CA ASP A 817 13.25 24.27 10.91
C ASP A 817 14.14 23.62 11.98
N CYS A 818 15.26 24.26 12.30
CA CYS A 818 16.16 23.79 13.35
C CYS A 818 15.51 23.85 14.73
N GLU A 819 14.69 24.86 15.01
CA GLU A 819 13.97 25.00 16.27
C GLU A 819 12.92 23.90 16.45
N GLN A 820 12.14 23.60 15.40
CA GLN A 820 11.20 22.49 15.41
C GLN A 820 11.91 21.14 15.58
N LEU A 821 13.02 20.93 14.87
CA LEU A 821 13.84 19.72 15.03
C LEU A 821 14.33 19.55 16.48
N VAL A 822 14.65 20.64 17.16
CA VAL A 822 15.12 20.59 18.56
C VAL A 822 13.96 20.37 19.53
N GLN A 823 12.85 21.07 19.36
CA GLN A 823 11.79 21.14 20.38
C GLN A 823 10.70 20.07 20.21
N GLN A 824 10.28 19.74 18.98
CA GLN A 824 9.20 18.78 18.74
C GLN A 824 9.69 17.34 19.02
N PRO A 825 9.20 16.60 20.02
CA PRO A 825 9.81 15.33 20.43
C PRO A 825 9.93 14.27 19.32
N ASN A 826 8.92 14.14 18.45
CA ASN A 826 8.87 13.17 17.36
C ASN A 826 9.47 13.68 16.04
N SER A 827 10.20 14.80 16.04
CA SER A 827 10.75 15.36 14.79
C SER A 827 11.93 14.60 14.17
N ALA A 828 12.30 13.46 14.75
CA ALA A 828 13.23 12.54 14.14
C ALA A 828 12.94 11.09 14.57
N TYR A 829 13.25 10.17 13.66
CA TYR A 829 12.93 8.74 13.77
C TYR A 829 13.91 7.90 14.58
N GLY A 830 15.03 8.51 14.94
CA GLY A 830 16.11 7.88 15.67
C GLY A 830 17.34 8.77 15.70
N GLU A 831 18.34 8.34 16.47
CA GLU A 831 19.57 9.10 16.71
C GLU A 831 20.31 9.46 15.42
N TYR A 832 20.52 8.50 14.52
CA TYR A 832 21.22 8.73 13.24
C TYR A 832 20.49 9.75 12.36
N HIS A 833 19.17 9.64 12.26
CA HIS A 833 18.36 10.56 11.46
C HIS A 833 18.39 11.98 12.03
N ALA A 834 18.25 12.11 13.36
CA ALA A 834 18.32 13.38 14.05
C ALA A 834 19.67 14.08 13.81
N MET A 835 20.76 13.34 13.94
CA MET A 835 22.11 13.84 13.66
C MET A 835 22.27 14.32 12.21
N ALA A 836 21.77 13.54 11.25
CA ALA A 836 21.88 13.85 9.83
C ALA A 836 21.08 15.10 9.44
N GLN A 837 19.85 15.25 9.94
CA GLN A 837 19.02 16.44 9.71
C GLN A 837 19.60 17.67 10.39
N TYR A 838 20.09 17.54 11.62
CA TYR A 838 20.69 18.65 12.36
C TYR A 838 21.89 19.24 11.60
N ARG A 839 22.80 18.38 11.10
CA ARG A 839 23.92 18.83 10.25
C ARG A 839 23.44 19.55 8.99
N SER A 840 22.36 19.07 8.39
CA SER A 840 21.82 19.62 7.15
C SER A 840 21.22 21.01 7.35
N PHE A 841 20.51 21.24 8.46
CA PHE A 841 20.00 22.58 8.78
C PHE A 841 21.10 23.55 9.18
N GLN A 842 22.14 23.09 9.88
CA GLN A 842 23.31 23.93 10.15
C GLN A 842 24.03 24.33 8.86
N ALA A 843 24.23 23.38 7.94
CA ALA A 843 24.78 23.68 6.62
C ALA A 843 23.90 24.68 5.86
N LEU A 844 22.57 24.50 5.87
CA LEU A 844 21.62 25.42 5.22
C LEU A 844 21.73 26.86 5.77
N LYS A 845 21.83 27.03 7.10
CA LYS A 845 22.02 28.35 7.72
C LYS A 845 23.25 29.08 7.18
N THR A 846 24.36 28.36 6.99
CA THR A 846 25.59 28.96 6.44
C THR A 846 25.49 29.40 4.98
N LEU A 847 24.46 28.94 4.25
CA LEU A 847 24.25 29.29 2.84
C LEU A 847 23.37 30.52 2.65
N VAL A 848 22.57 30.91 3.66
CA VAL A 848 21.61 32.03 3.58
C VAL A 848 22.18 33.30 2.94
N PRO A 849 23.39 33.79 3.31
CA PRO A 849 23.93 35.01 2.71
C PRO A 849 24.15 34.93 1.19
N SER A 850 24.33 33.71 0.65
CA SER A 850 24.55 33.49 -0.79
C SER A 850 23.27 33.65 -1.61
N PHE A 851 22.10 33.66 -0.96
CA PHE A 851 20.79 33.77 -1.59
C PHE A 851 20.11 35.12 -1.30
N VAL A 852 20.88 36.14 -0.89
CA VAL A 852 20.39 37.51 -0.72
C VAL A 852 20.90 38.39 -1.85
N HIS A 853 19.98 39.02 -2.57
CA HIS A 853 20.28 40.03 -3.58
C HIS A 853 20.61 41.36 -2.89
N GLU A 854 21.84 41.82 -3.02
CA GLU A 854 22.36 43.01 -2.31
C GLU A 854 21.49 44.27 -2.49
N ALA A 855 21.02 44.53 -3.71
CA ALA A 855 20.15 45.68 -4.00
C ALA A 855 18.77 45.66 -3.29
N TYR A 856 18.31 44.50 -2.83
CA TYR A 856 16.99 44.29 -2.19
C TYR A 856 17.11 43.89 -0.71
N ASP A 857 18.30 44.00 -0.11
CA ASP A 857 18.48 43.60 1.29
C ASP A 857 17.76 44.56 2.26
N LYS A 858 17.81 45.87 2.01
CA LYS A 858 17.31 46.90 2.97
C LYS A 858 16.23 47.82 2.40
N ALA A 859 15.71 47.52 1.22
CA ALA A 859 14.76 48.38 0.53
C ALA A 859 13.80 47.55 -0.33
N HIS A 860 12.69 48.19 -0.73
CA HIS A 860 11.70 47.64 -1.63
C HIS A 860 10.97 46.40 -1.10
N PHE A 861 10.54 46.43 0.17
CA PHE A 861 9.70 45.35 0.70
C PHE A 861 8.31 45.39 0.05
N LYS A 862 7.69 44.21 -0.14
CA LYS A 862 6.46 44.01 -0.93
C LYS A 862 5.42 43.21 -0.14
N ILE A 863 4.17 43.23 -0.59
CA ILE A 863 3.12 42.35 -0.06
C ILE A 863 3.40 40.92 -0.50
N ILE A 864 3.72 40.05 0.45
CA ILE A 864 3.83 38.60 0.26
C ILE A 864 2.55 37.96 0.77
N CYS A 865 2.09 36.92 0.09
CA CYS A 865 1.01 36.05 0.54
C CYS A 865 1.44 34.62 0.27
N ASP A 866 1.72 33.86 1.32
CA ASP A 866 2.28 32.50 1.20
C ASP A 866 1.29 31.52 0.53
N ASP A 867 0.00 31.82 0.52
CA ASP A 867 -1.05 31.01 -0.14
C ASP A 867 -1.55 31.62 -1.47
N LEU A 868 -0.90 32.65 -2.00
CA LEU A 868 -1.28 33.28 -3.26
C LEU A 868 -0.89 32.40 -4.46
N GLY A 869 -1.89 32.00 -5.24
CA GLY A 869 -1.73 31.27 -6.49
C GLY A 869 -3.00 31.28 -7.34
N LEU A 870 -3.08 30.34 -8.29
CA LEU A 870 -4.24 30.25 -9.20
C LEU A 870 -5.53 29.85 -8.47
N ALA A 871 -5.43 29.11 -7.36
CA ALA A 871 -6.59 28.66 -6.58
C ALA A 871 -7.42 29.83 -6.00
N ASN A 872 -6.79 30.99 -5.82
CA ASN A 872 -7.36 32.20 -5.22
C ASN A 872 -8.15 33.04 -6.24
N LEU A 873 -8.19 32.65 -7.52
CA LEU A 873 -8.86 33.39 -8.58
C LEU A 873 -10.29 32.88 -8.80
N ILE A 874 -11.20 33.81 -9.09
CA ILE A 874 -12.57 33.53 -9.53
C ILE A 874 -12.73 34.10 -10.94
N VAL A 875 -13.12 33.23 -11.88
CA VAL A 875 -13.35 33.60 -13.29
C VAL A 875 -14.84 33.68 -13.61
N ARG A 876 -15.20 34.36 -14.70
CA ARG A 876 -16.61 34.56 -15.07
C ARG A 876 -17.32 33.25 -15.40
N SER A 877 -16.69 32.34 -16.13
CA SER A 877 -17.25 31.02 -16.45
C SER A 877 -16.14 30.04 -16.89
N ARG A 878 -16.51 28.81 -17.28
CA ARG A 878 -15.55 27.84 -17.85
C ARG A 878 -15.10 28.25 -19.26
N GLU A 879 -15.97 28.93 -20.00
CA GLU A 879 -15.73 29.37 -21.38
C GLU A 879 -15.09 30.76 -21.44
N ASP A 880 -15.37 31.62 -20.46
CA ASP A 880 -14.76 32.95 -20.28
C ASP A 880 -13.89 32.96 -19.02
N LEU A 881 -12.58 32.76 -19.22
CA LEU A 881 -11.55 32.75 -18.18
C LEU A 881 -11.17 34.17 -17.69
N THR A 882 -11.98 35.20 -17.97
CA THR A 882 -11.78 36.54 -17.41
C THR A 882 -11.89 36.49 -15.88
N VAL A 883 -10.85 36.96 -15.18
CA VAL A 883 -10.81 37.00 -13.72
C VAL A 883 -11.68 38.15 -13.23
N ILE A 884 -12.67 37.82 -12.40
CA ILE A 884 -13.62 38.77 -11.79
C ILE A 884 -13.45 38.88 -10.27
N GLY A 885 -12.53 38.11 -9.69
CA GLY A 885 -12.29 38.08 -8.25
C GLY A 885 -10.93 37.52 -7.86
N LEU A 886 -10.27 38.16 -6.90
CA LEU A 886 -9.15 37.62 -6.13
C LEU A 886 -9.58 37.52 -4.66
N VAL A 887 -9.50 36.32 -4.10
CA VAL A 887 -9.97 36.01 -2.74
C VAL A 887 -8.89 35.29 -1.92
N ASP A 888 -9.14 35.04 -0.64
CA ASP A 888 -8.31 34.18 0.20
C ASP A 888 -6.85 34.68 0.28
N LEU A 889 -6.66 35.96 0.63
CA LEU A 889 -5.34 36.59 0.81
C LEU A 889 -4.75 36.30 2.20
N GLU A 890 -4.79 35.03 2.58
CA GLU A 890 -4.40 34.57 3.91
C GLU A 890 -2.89 34.43 4.04
N TRP A 891 -2.39 34.55 5.27
CA TRP A 891 -0.94 34.50 5.53
C TRP A 891 -0.19 35.57 4.72
N SER A 892 -0.85 36.72 4.52
CA SER A 892 -0.24 37.88 3.90
C SER A 892 0.59 38.67 4.91
N TYR A 893 1.70 39.23 4.48
CA TYR A 893 2.57 40.08 5.27
C TYR A 893 3.43 40.96 4.34
N ILE A 894 4.12 41.94 4.90
CA ILE A 894 5.13 42.70 4.18
C ILE A 894 6.46 41.96 4.30
N GLY A 895 7.09 41.62 3.18
CA GLY A 895 8.30 40.81 3.14
C GLY A 895 9.28 41.18 2.00
N PRO A 896 10.37 40.43 1.86
CA PRO A 896 11.40 40.71 0.86
C PRO A 896 10.91 40.72 -0.60
N ALA A 897 11.28 41.75 -1.37
CA ALA A 897 10.99 41.81 -2.82
C ALA A 897 11.49 40.58 -3.58
N GLN A 898 12.66 40.06 -3.22
CA GLN A 898 13.25 38.89 -3.87
C GLN A 898 12.49 37.59 -3.61
N LEU A 899 11.74 37.51 -2.50
CA LEU A 899 10.86 36.38 -2.22
C LEU A 899 9.59 36.48 -3.07
N PHE A 900 9.03 37.69 -3.21
CA PHE A 900 7.90 37.96 -4.12
C PHE A 900 8.28 37.69 -5.59
N GLY A 901 9.44 38.19 -6.02
CA GLY A 901 9.97 38.04 -7.38
C GLY A 901 10.71 36.74 -7.62
N SER A 902 10.55 35.73 -6.76
CA SER A 902 11.15 34.42 -6.96
C SER A 902 10.39 33.61 -8.02
N VAL A 903 11.04 32.63 -8.63
CA VAL A 903 10.39 31.62 -9.48
C VAL A 903 9.14 31.05 -8.77
N PRO A 904 7.94 31.16 -9.38
CA PRO A 904 6.70 30.93 -8.64
C PRO A 904 6.50 29.48 -8.20
N SER A 905 5.94 29.31 -7.01
CA SER A 905 5.66 27.99 -6.44
C SER A 905 4.37 27.34 -6.87
N TRP A 906 3.40 28.17 -7.21
CA TRP A 906 2.02 27.79 -7.45
C TRP A 906 1.73 27.42 -8.91
N LEU A 907 2.73 27.32 -9.80
CA LEU A 907 2.51 27.09 -11.24
C LEU A 907 1.69 25.83 -11.56
N LEU A 908 1.83 24.80 -10.72
CA LEU A 908 1.03 23.56 -10.78
C LEU A 908 -0.03 23.47 -9.68
N MET A 909 -0.31 24.56 -8.97
CA MET A 909 -1.26 24.69 -7.84
C MET A 909 -0.94 23.88 -6.58
N ASP A 910 -0.13 22.83 -6.70
CA ASP A 910 0.32 22.00 -5.58
C ASP A 910 1.60 22.53 -4.93
N ARG A 911 1.80 22.21 -3.64
CA ARG A 911 3.01 22.60 -2.90
C ARG A 911 4.12 21.56 -3.12
N ARG A 912 5.30 22.03 -3.50
CA ARG A 912 6.43 21.21 -3.95
C ARG A 912 7.17 20.45 -2.85
N THR A 913 6.72 20.59 -1.62
CA THR A 913 7.14 19.80 -0.45
C THR A 913 6.20 18.63 -0.18
N ASN A 914 5.12 18.48 -0.95
CA ASN A 914 4.19 17.35 -0.84
C ASN A 914 4.80 16.09 -1.48
N GLN A 915 4.42 14.91 -0.96
CA GLN A 915 4.94 13.60 -1.39
C GLN A 915 4.87 13.33 -2.89
N ALA A 916 3.92 13.96 -3.60
CA ALA A 916 3.80 13.86 -5.05
C ALA A 916 5.03 14.37 -5.82
N TRP A 917 5.89 15.17 -5.18
CA TRP A 917 7.11 15.74 -5.75
C TRP A 917 8.38 14.99 -5.35
N ASP A 918 8.31 14.04 -4.41
CA ASP A 918 9.48 13.35 -3.88
C ASP A 918 10.23 12.56 -4.96
N CYS A 919 11.56 12.57 -4.87
CA CYS A 919 12.43 11.93 -5.84
C CYS A 919 12.53 10.42 -5.58
N ASP A 920 11.95 9.59 -6.45
CA ASP A 920 12.17 8.14 -6.44
C ASP A 920 13.59 7.83 -6.94
N GLN A 921 14.48 7.35 -6.05
CA GLN A 921 15.86 6.98 -6.37
C GLN A 921 16.71 8.09 -7.04
N GLY A 922 16.39 9.36 -6.78
CA GLY A 922 17.13 10.50 -7.33
C GLY A 922 16.79 10.86 -8.78
N GLU A 923 15.75 10.25 -9.37
CA GLU A 923 15.28 10.60 -10.73
C GLU A 923 14.06 11.55 -10.67
N PRO A 924 14.04 12.64 -11.46
CA PRO A 924 12.92 13.57 -11.50
C PRO A 924 11.67 12.92 -12.11
N THR A 925 10.54 13.00 -11.42
CA THR A 925 9.26 12.47 -11.90
C THR A 925 8.75 13.27 -13.12
N HIS A 926 7.79 12.70 -13.87
CA HIS A 926 7.12 13.38 -15.00
C HIS A 926 6.45 14.72 -14.59
N ILE A 927 6.29 14.99 -13.29
CA ILE A 927 5.77 16.26 -12.73
C ILE A 927 6.81 17.38 -12.88
N THR A 928 8.10 17.08 -12.70
CA THR A 928 9.20 18.05 -12.80
C THR A 928 9.30 18.66 -14.19
N SER A 929 9.27 17.85 -15.25
CA SER A 929 9.32 18.35 -16.63
C SER A 929 8.14 19.27 -16.97
N ARG A 930 6.96 18.96 -16.44
CA ARG A 930 5.75 19.77 -16.64
C ARG A 930 5.85 21.11 -15.91
N TYR A 931 6.39 21.12 -14.70
CA TYR A 931 6.63 22.34 -13.94
C TYR A 931 7.55 23.30 -14.72
N PHE A 932 8.69 22.81 -15.22
CA PHE A 932 9.62 23.64 -15.98
C PHE A 932 9.03 24.17 -17.29
N ARG A 933 8.20 23.37 -17.98
CA ARG A 933 7.46 23.85 -19.16
C ARG A 933 6.57 25.05 -18.85
N TYR A 934 5.79 25.01 -17.77
CA TYR A 934 4.96 26.15 -17.38
C TYR A 934 5.76 27.31 -16.79
N LEU A 935 6.92 27.04 -16.18
CA LEU A 935 7.84 28.09 -15.77
C LEU A 935 8.33 28.90 -16.97
N ASP A 936 8.72 28.23 -18.06
CA ASP A 936 9.14 28.90 -19.28
C ASP A 936 7.99 29.71 -19.91
N LEU A 937 6.78 29.15 -19.93
CA LEU A 937 5.58 29.87 -20.37
C LEU A 937 5.33 31.13 -19.51
N PHE A 938 5.38 31.01 -18.20
CA PHE A 938 5.13 32.11 -17.27
C PHE A 938 6.20 33.20 -17.36
N LYS A 939 7.49 32.85 -17.46
CA LYS A 939 8.59 33.81 -17.65
C LYS A 939 8.36 34.66 -18.90
N ARG A 940 8.00 34.02 -20.03
CA ARG A 940 7.66 34.73 -21.27
C ARG A 940 6.49 35.70 -21.08
N VAL A 941 5.38 35.22 -20.51
CA VAL A 941 4.19 36.03 -20.28
C VAL A 941 4.47 37.22 -19.36
N MET A 942 5.22 37.01 -18.27
CA MET A 942 5.59 38.06 -17.33
C MET A 942 6.42 39.15 -18.02
N GLU A 943 7.42 38.79 -18.82
CA GLU A 943 8.22 39.76 -19.57
C GLU A 943 7.40 40.60 -20.56
N GLU A 944 6.47 39.96 -21.27
CA GLU A 944 5.58 40.64 -22.21
C GLU A 944 4.66 41.63 -21.51
N GLU A 945 4.02 41.22 -20.40
CA GLU A 945 3.11 42.09 -19.65
C GLU A 945 3.85 43.22 -18.93
N GLU A 946 5.03 42.94 -18.39
CA GLU A 946 5.87 43.97 -17.77
C GLU A 946 6.33 45.00 -18.81
N ALA A 947 6.72 44.56 -20.02
CA ALA A 947 7.08 45.47 -21.10
C ALA A 947 5.91 46.37 -21.54
N LYS A 948 4.68 45.86 -21.54
CA LYS A 948 3.47 46.66 -21.82
C LYS A 948 3.19 47.69 -20.72
N ALA A 949 3.36 47.29 -19.46
CA ALA A 949 3.04 48.11 -18.30
C ALA A 949 4.10 49.20 -18.01
N ALA A 950 5.37 48.96 -18.35
CA ALA A 950 6.49 49.79 -17.92
C ALA A 950 6.81 50.98 -18.82
N GLY A 951 6.24 51.08 -20.03
CA GLY A 951 6.43 52.24 -20.92
C GLY A 951 7.88 52.71 -21.03
N HIS A 952 8.77 51.91 -21.63
CA HIS A 952 10.23 52.14 -21.72
C HIS A 952 11.01 52.21 -20.37
N GLY A 953 10.34 52.11 -19.21
CA GLY A 953 10.94 51.89 -17.89
C GLY A 953 11.26 50.41 -17.61
N GLY A 954 12.19 50.15 -16.69
CA GLY A 954 12.85 48.85 -16.52
C GLY A 954 11.96 47.64 -16.18
N ARG A 955 12.41 46.45 -16.60
CA ARG A 955 11.86 45.13 -16.27
C ARG A 955 12.42 44.65 -14.93
N GLU A 956 11.77 44.94 -13.82
CA GLU A 956 12.32 44.67 -12.49
C GLU A 956 11.89 43.30 -11.95
N LEU A 957 10.59 42.99 -12.03
CA LEU A 957 10.03 41.75 -11.49
C LEU A 957 10.49 40.53 -12.30
N SER A 958 10.47 40.62 -13.64
CA SER A 958 11.00 39.51 -14.47
C SER A 958 12.50 39.30 -14.27
N LYS A 959 13.29 40.36 -14.00
CA LYS A 959 14.72 40.22 -13.67
C LYS A 959 14.94 39.49 -12.35
N LEU A 960 14.13 39.77 -11.32
CA LEU A 960 14.18 39.02 -10.06
C LEU A 960 13.86 37.54 -10.26
N ILE A 961 12.87 37.23 -11.11
CA ILE A 961 12.51 35.83 -11.42
C ILE A 961 13.70 35.11 -12.07
N HIS A 962 14.30 35.71 -13.10
CA HIS A 962 15.49 35.17 -13.76
C HIS A 962 16.69 35.05 -12.81
N TRP A 963 16.92 36.05 -11.97
CA TRP A 963 17.99 36.00 -10.97
C TRP A 963 17.79 34.82 -10.01
N SER A 964 16.56 34.62 -9.50
CA SER A 964 16.28 33.53 -8.56
C SER A 964 16.51 32.14 -9.16
N GLU A 965 16.27 31.97 -10.47
CA GLU A 965 16.56 30.74 -11.22
C GLU A 965 18.08 30.55 -11.40
N GLN A 966 18.79 31.59 -11.86
CA GLN A 966 20.23 31.53 -12.16
C GLN A 966 21.12 31.37 -10.93
N SER A 967 20.75 32.03 -9.83
CA SER A 967 21.46 31.98 -8.55
C SER A 967 21.13 30.76 -7.70
N GLY A 968 20.13 29.97 -8.08
CA GLY A 968 19.59 28.89 -7.26
C GLY A 968 18.78 29.35 -6.05
N ALA A 969 18.64 30.66 -5.81
CA ALA A 969 17.88 31.22 -4.69
C ALA A 969 16.42 30.76 -4.68
N MET A 970 15.84 30.43 -5.85
CA MET A 970 14.49 29.88 -5.92
C MET A 970 14.30 28.63 -5.03
N TRP A 971 15.31 27.77 -4.91
CA TRP A 971 15.21 26.56 -4.09
C TRP A 971 15.21 26.90 -2.59
N ALA A 972 16.07 27.83 -2.18
CA ALA A 972 16.09 28.32 -0.81
C ALA A 972 14.78 29.03 -0.45
N HIS A 973 14.27 29.91 -1.31
CA HIS A 973 12.99 30.59 -1.14
C HIS A 973 11.81 29.62 -0.98
N MET A 974 11.82 28.49 -1.68
CA MET A 974 10.82 27.44 -1.50
C MET A 974 10.83 26.83 -0.10
N LEU A 975 12.01 26.60 0.47
CA LEU A 975 12.17 26.08 1.83
C LEU A 975 11.72 27.11 2.88
N LEU A 976 11.98 28.40 2.62
CA LEU A 976 11.59 29.51 3.49
C LEU A 976 10.07 29.72 3.56
N SER A 977 9.34 29.40 2.49
CA SER A 977 7.88 29.52 2.42
C SER A 977 7.11 28.23 2.71
N ALA A 978 7.82 27.11 2.90
CA ALA A 978 7.23 25.83 3.31
C ALA A 978 7.38 25.61 4.81
N GLY A 979 6.60 24.67 5.37
CA GLY A 979 6.60 24.28 6.77
C GLY A 979 7.91 23.61 7.18
N PHE A 980 7.84 22.50 7.90
CA PHE A 980 9.04 21.73 8.21
C PHE A 980 9.63 21.09 6.93
N ASN A 981 10.91 21.31 6.66
CA ASN A 981 11.59 20.76 5.48
C ASN A 981 12.45 19.54 5.82
N GLU A 982 12.45 18.52 4.97
CA GLU A 982 13.41 17.40 5.06
C GLU A 982 14.38 17.39 3.88
N THR A 983 15.55 16.79 4.07
CA THR A 983 16.56 16.66 3.00
C THR A 983 16.09 15.84 1.80
N SER A 984 15.07 15.00 1.99
CA SER A 984 14.40 14.21 0.95
C SER A 984 13.45 15.04 0.07
N THR A 985 12.99 16.20 0.55
CA THR A 985 12.02 17.02 -0.19
C THR A 985 12.64 17.55 -1.48
N PHE A 986 11.81 17.71 -2.52
CA PHE A 986 12.22 18.19 -3.84
C PHE A 986 13.06 19.49 -3.82
N PRO A 987 12.60 20.61 -3.19
CA PRO A 987 13.38 21.85 -3.19
C PRO A 987 14.71 21.71 -2.44
N PHE A 988 14.75 20.89 -1.38
CA PHE A 988 15.98 20.65 -0.63
C PHE A 988 16.98 19.85 -1.46
N THR A 989 16.53 18.78 -2.10
CA THR A 989 17.35 17.96 -3.00
C THR A 989 17.93 18.81 -4.14
N LYS A 990 17.10 19.66 -4.76
CA LYS A 990 17.55 20.57 -5.84
C LYS A 990 18.49 21.66 -5.35
N LEU A 991 18.34 22.13 -4.13
CA LEU A 991 19.30 23.02 -3.51
C LEU A 991 20.67 22.34 -3.31
N ILE A 992 20.69 21.09 -2.82
CA ILE A 992 21.93 20.31 -2.66
C ILE A 992 22.60 20.07 -4.02
N GLU A 993 21.82 19.69 -5.04
CA GLU A 993 22.34 19.52 -6.40
C GLU A 993 22.96 20.82 -6.95
N PHE A 994 22.33 21.97 -6.69
CA PHE A 994 22.82 23.28 -7.14
C PHE A 994 24.11 23.71 -6.42
N VAL A 995 24.17 23.53 -5.10
CA VAL A 995 25.37 23.83 -4.29
C VAL A 995 26.52 22.89 -4.65
N GLY A 996 26.19 21.66 -5.03
CA GLY A 996 27.14 20.60 -5.35
C GLY A 996 27.38 19.68 -4.13
N PRO A 997 27.43 18.35 -4.34
CA PRO A 997 27.50 17.38 -3.24
C PRO A 997 28.77 17.50 -2.39
N GLU A 998 29.90 17.87 -3.01
CA GLU A 998 31.18 18.06 -2.30
C GLU A 998 31.15 19.24 -1.34
N GLU A 999 30.67 20.40 -1.80
CA GLU A 999 30.54 21.61 -0.99
C GLU A 999 29.48 21.43 0.11
N TRP A 1000 28.38 20.75 -0.20
CA TRP A 1000 27.35 20.40 0.76
C TRP A 1000 27.90 19.52 1.89
N GLU A 1001 28.63 18.45 1.57
CA GLU A 1001 29.20 17.56 2.58
C GLU A 1001 30.31 18.24 3.38
N ARG A 1002 31.12 19.10 2.74
CA ARG A 1002 32.12 19.94 3.43
C ARG A 1002 31.46 20.75 4.54
N ARG A 1003 30.38 21.48 4.24
CA ARG A 1003 29.65 22.29 5.24
C ARG A 1003 29.01 21.44 6.35
N ARG A 1004 28.48 20.26 6.01
CA ARG A 1004 27.94 19.33 7.02
C ARG A 1004 29.01 18.81 7.97
N SER A 1005 30.24 18.65 7.49
CA SER A 1005 31.38 18.19 8.30
C SER A 1005 31.98 19.25 9.23
N GLU A 1006 31.66 20.54 9.02
CA GLU A 1006 32.13 21.64 9.87
C GLU A 1006 31.38 21.74 11.21
N VAL A 1007 30.25 21.05 11.35
CA VAL A 1007 29.44 21.04 12.59
C VAL A 1007 30.13 20.17 13.64
N ASP A 1008 30.23 20.66 14.88
CA ASP A 1008 30.92 19.93 15.97
C ASP A 1008 30.27 18.57 16.25
N GLU A 1009 31.06 17.50 16.06
CA GLU A 1009 30.61 16.12 16.25
C GLU A 1009 30.09 15.85 17.67
N LYS A 1010 30.67 16.51 18.69
CA LYS A 1010 30.23 16.35 20.07
C LYS A 1010 28.83 16.92 20.28
N GLU A 1011 28.55 18.09 19.70
CA GLU A 1011 27.24 18.71 19.72
C GLU A 1011 26.20 17.83 19.02
N VAL A 1012 26.55 17.33 17.83
CA VAL A 1012 25.66 16.49 17.01
C VAL A 1012 25.33 15.17 17.72
N ALA A 1013 26.32 14.48 18.28
CA ALA A 1013 26.10 13.25 19.04
C ALA A 1013 25.26 13.48 20.30
N ALA A 1014 25.53 14.57 21.04
CA ALA A 1014 24.73 14.94 22.21
C ALA A 1014 23.28 15.26 21.82
N PHE A 1015 23.06 15.91 20.67
CA PHE A 1015 21.74 16.17 20.14
C PHE A 1015 21.00 14.87 19.78
N GLY A 1016 21.64 13.96 19.05
CA GLY A 1016 21.06 12.67 18.67
C GLY A 1016 20.62 11.83 19.88
N ALA A 1017 21.47 11.75 20.91
CA ALA A 1017 21.15 11.03 22.15
C ALA A 1017 19.96 11.66 22.91
N ARG A 1018 19.91 13.00 23.03
CA ARG A 1018 18.76 13.70 23.62
C ARG A 1018 17.48 13.43 22.83
N LYS A 1019 17.58 13.42 21.49
CA LYS A 1019 16.41 13.24 20.64
C LYS A 1019 15.78 11.87 20.76
N LYS A 1020 16.61 10.83 20.89
CA LYS A 1020 16.15 9.47 21.17
C LYS A 1020 15.32 9.39 22.45
N LEU A 1021 15.77 10.02 23.53
CA LEU A 1021 15.04 10.05 24.80
C LEU A 1021 13.69 10.77 24.68
N GLN A 1022 13.66 11.90 23.96
CA GLN A 1022 12.42 12.63 23.68
C GLN A 1022 11.40 11.76 22.91
N LEU A 1023 11.86 10.98 21.93
CA LEU A 1023 10.99 10.09 21.14
C LEU A 1023 10.40 8.94 21.99
N GLU A 1024 11.18 8.40 22.93
CA GLU A 1024 10.70 7.37 23.88
C GLU A 1024 9.67 7.93 24.87
N GLU A 1025 9.84 9.18 25.31
CA GLU A 1025 8.84 9.87 26.14
C GLU A 1025 7.57 10.20 25.35
N TYR A 1026 7.72 10.72 24.13
CA TYR A 1026 6.64 10.98 23.20
C TYR A 1026 5.74 9.76 22.99
N SER A 1027 6.35 8.60 22.71
CA SER A 1027 5.60 7.37 22.42
C SER A 1027 4.69 6.96 23.59
N ARG A 1028 5.18 7.11 24.83
CA ARG A 1028 4.41 6.82 26.05
C ARG A 1028 3.26 7.82 26.26
N ASP A 1029 3.51 9.10 25.99
CA ASP A 1029 2.50 10.14 26.10
C ASP A 1029 1.40 9.99 25.04
N LEU A 1030 1.78 9.61 23.82
CA LEU A 1030 0.84 9.36 22.72
C LEU A 1030 -0.13 8.23 23.07
N GLU A 1031 0.38 7.07 23.50
CA GLU A 1031 -0.46 5.94 23.93
C GLU A 1031 -1.48 6.35 25.01
N ARG A 1032 -1.07 7.19 25.97
CA ARG A 1032 -1.96 7.73 27.01
C ARG A 1032 -3.06 8.60 26.41
N ILE A 1033 -2.72 9.52 25.51
CA ILE A 1033 -3.67 10.47 24.92
C ILE A 1033 -4.63 9.78 23.95
N GLU A 1034 -4.15 8.80 23.18
CA GLU A 1034 -4.99 7.95 22.34
C GLU A 1034 -6.02 7.19 23.17
N ALA A 1035 -5.59 6.58 24.28
CA ALA A 1035 -6.50 5.89 25.20
C ALA A 1035 -7.57 6.84 25.74
N GLU A 1036 -7.21 8.07 26.11
CA GLU A 1036 -8.18 9.07 26.53
C GLU A 1036 -9.10 9.54 25.39
N SER A 1037 -8.60 9.65 24.16
CA SER A 1037 -9.38 10.02 22.98
C SER A 1037 -10.44 8.96 22.64
N VAL A 1038 -10.10 7.67 22.81
CA VAL A 1038 -11.05 6.55 22.65
C VAL A 1038 -12.18 6.62 23.69
N LEU A 1039 -11.91 7.08 24.92
CA LEU A 1039 -12.97 7.30 25.91
C LEU A 1039 -13.94 8.41 25.47
N VAL A 1040 -13.47 9.40 24.72
CA VAL A 1040 -14.34 10.43 24.13
C VAL A 1040 -15.18 9.84 23.01
N ASP A 1041 -14.57 9.08 22.09
CA ASP A 1041 -15.27 8.46 20.95
C ASP A 1041 -16.33 7.44 21.40
N THR A 1042 -16.09 6.75 22.51
CA THR A 1042 -17.06 5.80 23.12
C THR A 1042 -18.13 6.49 23.98
N GLY A 1043 -18.11 7.82 24.08
CA GLY A 1043 -19.05 8.61 24.88
C GLY A 1043 -18.86 8.50 26.39
N GLN A 1044 -17.80 7.83 26.86
CA GLN A 1044 -17.48 7.67 28.28
C GLN A 1044 -16.83 8.92 28.89
N LYS A 1045 -16.32 9.84 28.05
CA LYS A 1045 -15.71 11.11 28.44
C LYS A 1045 -16.24 12.23 27.54
N ARG A 1046 -16.50 13.41 28.12
CA ARG A 1046 -16.93 14.57 27.31
C ARG A 1046 -15.73 15.21 26.61
N LYS A 1047 -15.92 15.70 25.39
CA LYS A 1047 -14.90 16.42 24.59
C LYS A 1047 -14.23 17.56 25.38
N LYS A 1048 -15.03 18.37 26.09
CA LYS A 1048 -14.54 19.49 26.93
C LYS A 1048 -13.60 19.03 28.05
N ASP A 1049 -13.91 17.90 28.68
CA ASP A 1049 -13.12 17.38 29.79
C ASP A 1049 -11.77 16.82 29.28
N PHE A 1050 -11.76 16.19 28.10
CA PHE A 1050 -10.54 15.77 27.41
C PHE A 1050 -9.63 16.95 27.06
N VAL A 1051 -10.16 17.96 26.37
CA VAL A 1051 -9.38 19.15 25.98
C VAL A 1051 -8.79 19.87 27.20
N ARG A 1052 -9.54 19.93 28.31
CA ARG A 1052 -9.06 20.52 29.57
C ARG A 1052 -7.94 19.72 30.21
N GLN A 1053 -8.05 18.39 30.20
CA GLN A 1053 -7.06 17.49 30.80
C GLN A 1053 -5.72 17.50 30.05
N VAL A 1054 -5.78 17.50 28.72
CA VAL A 1054 -4.60 17.40 27.84
C VAL A 1054 -4.08 18.79 27.42
N ARG A 1055 -4.55 19.87 28.06
CA ARG A 1055 -4.24 21.26 27.69
C ARG A 1055 -2.74 21.56 27.66
N HIS A 1056 -1.94 20.90 28.49
CA HIS A 1056 -0.49 21.09 28.61
C HIS A 1056 0.31 20.54 27.41
N VAL A 1057 -0.31 19.74 26.54
CA VAL A 1057 0.30 19.20 25.32
C VAL A 1057 0.23 20.19 24.15
N SER A 1058 -0.57 21.25 24.29
CA SER A 1058 -0.86 22.24 23.24
C SER A 1058 -0.46 23.67 23.63
N ILE A 1059 0.49 23.83 24.57
CA ILE A 1059 1.01 25.13 25.00
C ILE A 1059 2.44 25.27 24.52
#